data_AF-A0A845MEX3-F1
#
_entry.id   AF-A0A845MEX3-F1
#
_cell.length_a   1.000
_cell.length_b   1.000
_cell.length_c   1.000
_cell.angle_alpha   90.00
_cell.angle_beta   90.00
_cell.angle_gamma   90.00
#
_symmetry.space_group_name_H-M   'P 1'
#
loop_
_entity.id
_entity.type
_entity.pdbx_description
1 polymer ?
#
loop_
_entity_poly.entity_id
_entity_poly.type
_entity_poly.pdbx_seq_one_letter_code
_entity_poly.pdbx_strand_id
1 'polypeptide(L)'
;MRVRNPFLDRRPNSRDRDDRPPRDEDRQRDPANDDSRGENNPRDPRPPRDNDPLDIPARPVDGTGTVEENPDWGAAGQTLLRLGEANFADGISAMSEDLPGAREVSNAVAAQSEDIPNSFGASDLFYVWGQFIDHDIDLTLSGETAASIDIPEDDEWFDPDVDMAFSRADPVEGTGVDTPAQYANGITAFIDGSMVYGSDAETAAAIRTEDGKLLLDELGLATFDENGSILVGDIRGAENAGLYSMQSLFAREHNRWVDELSDKHPDWTADELFDAARVRVEAEIQAITYNEYLPLLVGEDAIPAYSGYDASVNPGIALEFSTAAYRFGHSLVSAAVERLEENGESIEAGALSLRDAFFNPGAVAENGGVEPILRGLADGVSQELDTQIVDDLRNFLFSQDGGVGLDLASFNIQRGRDLGLPSYNDLREAVGLTRAEDFTDVTSDPDLADALASVYDSVEDIDAWVGGLAEDPSGGGMLGELFATIVTDQFIRIRDGDPFWSENSDLSQKEIDALWDTTLADIIERNSDIDSIQDNIMIAYDRIGGDEGDDILEGGEDSDLLLGFDGDDTLIGGGGDDQLEGGRGDDIFVFDHLFGEDLIKDFDDRHDILDLQLLELASLEDVQSAARQDGKDVVIDFGADGILTLEDMHLRDIDSDNILI
;
A
#
# COMPACT_ATOMS: atom_id res chain seq x y z
N MET A 1 -4.54 -15.35 24.00
CA MET A 1 -5.79 -15.78 23.33
C MET A 1 -5.41 -15.77 21.87
N ARG A 2 -5.21 -16.95 21.26
CA ARG A 2 -4.45 -17.12 20.02
C ARG A 2 -5.24 -16.54 18.83
N VAL A 3 -4.68 -15.54 18.17
CA VAL A 3 -5.04 -15.15 16.80
C VAL A 3 -4.22 -16.06 15.87
N ARG A 4 -4.86 -16.64 14.86
CA ARG A 4 -4.21 -17.49 13.85
C ARG A 4 -3.94 -16.60 12.65
N ASN A 5 -2.70 -16.56 12.19
CA ASN A 5 -2.31 -15.96 10.93
C ASN A 5 -2.87 -16.83 9.77
N PRO A 6 -3.66 -16.30 8.81
CA PRO A 6 -4.23 -17.08 7.71
C PRO A 6 -3.46 -16.98 6.37
N PHE A 7 -2.31 -16.30 6.32
CA PHE A 7 -1.67 -15.86 5.06
C PHE A 7 -1.06 -16.92 4.13
N LEU A 8 -1.23 -18.24 4.34
CA LEU A 8 -0.63 -19.26 3.45
C LEU A 8 -1.52 -20.44 2.97
N ASP A 9 -2.87 -20.39 3.09
CA ASP A 9 -3.72 -21.53 2.68
C ASP A 9 -4.65 -21.32 1.45
N ARG A 10 -4.06 -21.51 0.26
CA ARG A 10 -4.57 -22.26 -0.92
C ARG A 10 -5.73 -21.76 -1.81
N ARG A 11 -5.36 -21.69 -3.09
CA ARG A 11 -6.15 -21.73 -4.35
C ARG A 11 -7.19 -22.89 -4.48
N PRO A 12 -8.12 -22.84 -5.47
CA PRO A 12 -9.48 -23.35 -5.35
C PRO A 12 -9.66 -24.85 -5.61
N ASN A 13 -10.43 -25.50 -4.75
CA ASN A 13 -10.64 -26.94 -4.72
C ASN A 13 -11.49 -27.47 -5.89
N SER A 14 -10.94 -28.42 -6.65
CA SER A 14 -11.63 -29.16 -7.71
C SER A 14 -12.50 -30.28 -7.11
N ARG A 15 -13.75 -30.39 -7.58
CA ARG A 15 -14.82 -31.20 -7.00
C ARG A 15 -14.59 -32.71 -7.09
N ASP A 16 -14.79 -33.37 -5.94
CA ASP A 16 -14.96 -34.81 -5.76
C ASP A 16 -16.12 -35.39 -6.59
N ARG A 17 -15.84 -36.58 -7.14
CA ARG A 17 -16.80 -37.47 -7.79
C ARG A 17 -17.31 -38.47 -6.77
N ASP A 18 -18.63 -38.67 -6.68
CA ASP A 18 -19.16 -39.98 -6.30
C ASP A 18 -20.56 -40.33 -6.85
N ASP A 19 -20.60 -41.48 -7.51
CA ASP A 19 -21.60 -42.56 -7.59
C ASP A 19 -23.10 -42.39 -8.03
N ARG A 20 -23.36 -42.94 -9.26
CA ARG A 20 -24.50 -43.81 -9.74
C ARG A 20 -25.85 -43.21 -10.20
N PRO A 21 -26.68 -43.94 -11.01
CA PRO A 21 -26.47 -44.97 -12.07
C PRO A 21 -27.28 -44.68 -13.39
N PRO A 22 -27.26 -45.53 -14.45
CA PRO A 22 -27.63 -45.13 -15.81
C PRO A 22 -29.11 -45.36 -16.15
N ARG A 23 -29.65 -44.59 -17.09
CA ARG A 23 -30.81 -44.97 -17.88
C ARG A 23 -30.64 -44.58 -19.35
N ASP A 24 -30.44 -45.62 -20.15
CA ASP A 24 -30.81 -45.66 -21.56
C ASP A 24 -32.31 -45.39 -21.72
N GLU A 25 -32.69 -44.60 -22.72
CA GLU A 25 -33.50 -45.04 -23.86
C GLU A 25 -33.92 -43.84 -24.74
N ASP A 26 -33.27 -43.75 -25.89
CA ASP A 26 -33.92 -43.76 -27.21
C ASP A 26 -35.07 -42.76 -27.48
N ARG A 27 -34.80 -41.74 -28.31
CA ARG A 27 -35.64 -41.39 -29.49
C ARG A 27 -35.07 -40.26 -30.36
N GLN A 28 -34.71 -40.67 -31.58
CA GLN A 28 -35.09 -40.09 -32.87
C GLN A 28 -34.87 -38.59 -33.16
N ARG A 29 -33.97 -38.36 -34.12
CA ARG A 29 -33.80 -37.14 -34.91
C ARG A 29 -35.03 -36.82 -35.76
N ASP A 30 -35.40 -35.54 -35.83
CA ASP A 30 -35.90 -34.88 -37.04
C ASP A 30 -35.49 -33.38 -37.00
N PRO A 31 -35.13 -32.73 -38.13
CA PRO A 31 -34.53 -31.40 -38.15
C PRO A 31 -35.53 -30.28 -38.51
N ALA A 32 -35.30 -29.08 -37.96
CA ALA A 32 -35.68 -27.74 -38.44
C ALA A 32 -36.45 -26.86 -37.42
N ASN A 33 -35.99 -25.60 -37.34
CA ASN A 33 -36.46 -24.45 -36.53
C ASN A 33 -36.24 -24.63 -35.01
N ASP A 34 -35.66 -23.68 -34.26
CA ASP A 34 -35.93 -22.25 -34.23
C ASP A 34 -34.84 -21.51 -33.42
N ASP A 35 -34.77 -20.20 -33.64
CA ASP A 35 -33.85 -19.21 -33.10
C ASP A 35 -33.79 -19.12 -31.57
N SER A 36 -32.67 -18.56 -31.10
CA SER A 36 -32.47 -17.87 -29.82
C SER A 36 -32.55 -18.69 -28.53
N ARG A 37 -31.37 -18.97 -27.97
CA ARG A 37 -31.01 -18.93 -26.54
C ARG A 37 -29.54 -19.34 -26.41
N GLY A 38 -28.65 -18.36 -26.51
CA GLY A 38 -27.29 -18.51 -26.02
C GLY A 38 -27.36 -18.60 -24.50
N GLU A 39 -27.09 -19.78 -23.96
CA GLU A 39 -26.78 -19.95 -22.55
C GLU A 39 -25.39 -19.34 -22.33
N ASN A 40 -25.33 -18.20 -21.64
CA ASN A 40 -24.08 -17.64 -21.13
C ASN A 40 -23.53 -18.61 -20.07
N ASN A 41 -22.49 -19.34 -20.42
CA ASN A 41 -21.66 -20.09 -19.49
C ASN A 41 -20.50 -19.17 -19.05
N PRO A 42 -20.38 -18.78 -17.77
CA PRO A 42 -19.41 -17.77 -17.32
C PRO A 42 -18.00 -18.36 -17.12
N ARG A 43 -17.53 -19.20 -18.05
CA ARG A 43 -16.22 -19.88 -17.98
C ARG A 43 -15.52 -20.05 -19.34
N ASP A 44 -15.87 -19.25 -20.34
CA ASP A 44 -15.09 -19.27 -21.58
C ASP A 44 -14.05 -18.15 -21.52
N PRO A 45 -12.74 -18.46 -21.39
CA PRO A 45 -11.71 -17.43 -21.54
C PRO A 45 -11.86 -16.79 -22.92
N ARG A 46 -11.83 -15.45 -22.96
CA ARG A 46 -11.83 -14.71 -24.24
C ARG A 46 -10.65 -15.26 -25.07
N PRO A 47 -10.79 -15.42 -26.41
CA PRO A 47 -9.69 -15.90 -27.23
C PRO A 47 -8.47 -14.96 -27.06
N PRO A 48 -7.23 -15.50 -27.07
CA PRO A 48 -6.03 -14.68 -26.93
C PRO A 48 -6.04 -13.56 -27.98
N ARG A 49 -5.95 -12.31 -27.52
CA ARG A 49 -5.70 -11.16 -28.39
C ARG A 49 -4.18 -11.12 -28.61
N ASP A 50 -3.69 -11.72 -29.69
CA ASP A 50 -2.37 -11.39 -30.25
C ASP A 50 -2.49 -10.03 -30.95
N ASN A 51 -2.77 -8.96 -30.19
CA ASN A 51 -2.78 -7.60 -30.71
C ASN A 51 -1.34 -7.12 -30.89
N ASP A 52 -1.10 -6.27 -31.89
CA ASP A 52 0.17 -5.56 -32.03
C ASP A 52 0.34 -4.65 -30.80
N PRO A 53 1.48 -4.62 -30.10
CA PRO A 53 1.69 -3.74 -28.96
C PRO A 53 1.43 -2.24 -29.26
N LEU A 54 1.43 -1.83 -30.54
CA LEU A 54 1.04 -0.48 -31.00
C LEU A 54 -0.45 -0.17 -30.92
N ASP A 55 -1.33 -1.17 -30.81
CA ASP A 55 -2.78 -0.99 -30.73
C ASP A 55 -3.28 -0.85 -29.28
N ILE A 56 -2.37 -0.75 -28.29
CA ILE A 56 -2.72 -0.60 -26.88
C ILE A 56 -2.92 0.90 -26.59
N PRO A 57 -4.16 1.36 -26.35
CA PRO A 57 -4.41 2.76 -26.10
C PRO A 57 -3.85 3.17 -24.73
N ALA A 58 -3.11 4.27 -24.67
CA ALA A 58 -2.80 4.94 -23.42
C ALA A 58 -3.93 5.92 -23.04
N ARG A 59 -4.20 6.04 -21.75
CA ARG A 59 -5.15 7.01 -21.21
C ARG A 59 -4.62 8.45 -21.41
N PRO A 60 -5.49 9.42 -21.74
CA PRO A 60 -5.14 10.84 -21.60
C PRO A 60 -4.59 11.14 -20.21
N VAL A 61 -3.52 11.93 -20.14
CA VAL A 61 -2.82 12.26 -18.89
C VAL A 61 -3.74 12.92 -17.86
N ASP A 62 -4.71 13.73 -18.30
CA ASP A 62 -5.68 14.40 -17.43
C ASP A 62 -6.94 13.57 -17.14
N GLY A 63 -6.99 12.33 -17.63
CA GLY A 63 -8.14 11.43 -17.52
C GLY A 63 -9.38 11.84 -18.34
N THR A 64 -9.37 12.97 -19.05
CA THR A 64 -10.54 13.47 -19.78
C THR A 64 -10.93 12.52 -20.90
N GLY A 65 -12.19 12.12 -20.95
CA GLY A 65 -12.73 11.26 -22.01
C GLY A 65 -12.37 9.79 -21.86
N THR A 66 -11.79 9.39 -20.73
CA THR A 66 -11.53 7.98 -20.40
C THR A 66 -12.83 7.17 -20.42
N VAL A 67 -13.84 7.61 -19.69
CA VAL A 67 -15.17 6.99 -19.69
C VAL A 67 -15.99 7.61 -20.83
N GLU A 68 -16.11 6.90 -21.96
CA GLU A 68 -16.72 7.45 -23.19
C GLU A 68 -18.16 7.95 -22.96
N GLU A 69 -18.94 7.24 -22.14
CA GLU A 69 -20.32 7.60 -21.81
C GLU A 69 -20.44 8.84 -20.93
N ASN A 70 -19.43 9.10 -20.10
CA ASN A 70 -19.36 10.23 -19.17
C ASN A 70 -17.94 10.82 -19.18
N PRO A 71 -17.59 11.66 -20.17
CA PRO A 71 -16.20 12.07 -20.42
C PRO A 71 -15.52 12.81 -19.26
N ASP A 72 -16.30 13.33 -18.31
CA ASP A 72 -15.80 14.04 -17.14
C ASP A 72 -15.53 13.09 -15.95
N TRP A 73 -15.94 11.82 -15.99
CA TRP A 73 -15.76 10.92 -14.85
C TRP A 73 -14.30 10.53 -14.68
N GLY A 74 -13.76 10.79 -13.47
CA GLY A 74 -12.40 10.46 -13.07
C GLY A 74 -11.30 11.38 -13.62
N ALA A 75 -11.66 12.39 -14.43
CA ALA A 75 -10.70 13.36 -14.93
C ALA A 75 -10.19 14.31 -13.83
N ALA A 76 -9.02 14.91 -14.02
CA ALA A 76 -8.48 15.92 -13.13
C ALA A 76 -9.36 17.18 -13.09
N GLY A 77 -9.46 17.80 -11.93
CA GLY A 77 -10.28 19.00 -11.68
C GLY A 77 -11.77 18.73 -11.44
N GLN A 78 -12.18 17.47 -11.36
CA GLN A 78 -13.59 17.10 -11.21
C GLN A 78 -14.06 17.16 -9.76
N THR A 79 -15.35 17.46 -9.58
CA THR A 79 -15.91 17.59 -8.22
C THR A 79 -15.90 16.26 -7.49
N LEU A 80 -15.41 16.27 -6.25
CA LEU A 80 -15.44 15.11 -5.35
C LEU A 80 -16.88 14.65 -5.13
N LEU A 81 -17.08 13.34 -5.14
CA LEU A 81 -18.36 12.74 -4.78
C LEU A 81 -18.63 12.93 -3.29
N ARG A 82 -19.86 12.67 -2.86
CA ARG A 82 -20.23 12.65 -1.45
C ARG A 82 -21.01 11.40 -1.13
N LEU A 83 -20.59 10.70 -0.08
CA LEU A 83 -21.30 9.57 0.50
C LEU A 83 -22.40 10.06 1.46
N GLY A 84 -22.16 11.16 2.18
CA GLY A 84 -23.10 11.79 3.11
C GLY A 84 -23.55 13.19 2.72
N GLU A 85 -24.51 13.76 3.47
CA GLU A 85 -24.90 15.16 3.29
C GLU A 85 -23.81 16.10 3.80
N ALA A 86 -23.59 17.22 3.10
CA ALA A 86 -22.61 18.22 3.53
C ALA A 86 -23.00 18.85 4.88
N ASN A 87 -22.07 18.87 5.83
CA ASN A 87 -22.30 19.35 7.18
C ASN A 87 -21.61 20.71 7.41
N PHE A 88 -22.30 21.78 7.03
CA PHE A 88 -21.89 23.16 7.31
C PHE A 88 -22.86 23.78 8.31
N ALA A 89 -22.34 24.63 9.21
CA ALA A 89 -23.14 25.29 10.24
C ALA A 89 -24.29 26.14 9.67
N ASP A 90 -24.09 26.74 8.49
CA ASP A 90 -25.10 27.50 7.74
C ASP A 90 -25.73 26.70 6.59
N GLY A 91 -25.37 25.43 6.43
CA GLY A 91 -25.74 24.59 5.30
C GLY A 91 -25.12 25.01 3.96
N ILE A 92 -24.13 25.91 3.97
CA ILE A 92 -23.52 26.47 2.76
C ILE A 92 -22.00 26.30 2.79
N SER A 93 -21.29 26.93 3.72
CA SER A 93 -19.82 26.88 3.77
C SER A 93 -19.22 27.28 5.12
N ALA A 94 -20.02 27.62 6.12
CA ALA A 94 -19.51 27.98 7.44
C ALA A 94 -19.10 26.71 8.22
N MET A 95 -17.88 26.71 8.75
CA MET A 95 -17.42 25.67 9.69
C MET A 95 -18.21 25.76 11.00
N SER A 96 -18.34 24.64 11.72
CA SER A 96 -19.00 24.63 13.03
C SER A 96 -18.14 25.36 14.08
N GLU A 97 -18.78 26.26 14.84
CA GLU A 97 -18.21 26.89 16.04
C GLU A 97 -18.68 26.20 17.34
N ASP A 98 -19.60 25.24 17.24
CA ASP A 98 -20.20 24.54 18.38
C ASP A 98 -19.44 23.25 18.77
N LEU A 99 -18.45 22.84 17.97
CA LEU A 99 -17.60 21.67 18.24
C LEU A 99 -16.37 22.06 19.09
N PRO A 100 -15.79 21.12 19.87
CA PRO A 100 -14.53 21.36 20.58
C PRO A 100 -13.40 21.76 19.62
N GLY A 101 -12.42 22.51 20.12
CA GLY A 101 -11.31 22.98 19.29
C GLY A 101 -10.52 21.82 18.67
N ALA A 102 -10.07 21.92 17.42
CA ALA A 102 -9.31 20.85 16.76
C ALA A 102 -8.06 20.43 17.55
N ARG A 103 -7.35 21.40 18.14
CA ARG A 103 -6.19 21.13 19.00
C ARG A 103 -6.56 20.53 20.36
N GLU A 104 -7.70 20.92 20.91
CA GLU A 104 -8.24 20.31 22.13
C GLU A 104 -8.52 18.83 21.92
N VAL A 105 -9.16 18.47 20.80
CA VAL A 105 -9.38 17.08 20.41
C VAL A 105 -8.06 16.35 20.20
N SER A 106 -7.12 16.90 19.43
CA SER A 106 -5.79 16.31 19.24
C SER A 106 -5.09 16.02 20.57
N ASN A 107 -5.12 16.95 21.52
CA ASN A 107 -4.51 16.75 22.84
C ASN A 107 -5.19 15.66 23.66
N ALA A 108 -6.50 15.46 23.49
CA ALA A 108 -7.25 14.46 24.23
C ALA A 108 -7.06 13.04 23.70
N VAL A 109 -7.03 12.85 22.36
CA VAL A 109 -7.12 11.50 21.76
C VAL A 109 -5.95 11.12 20.86
N ALA A 110 -5.14 12.08 20.40
CA ALA A 110 -4.08 11.81 19.41
C ALA A 110 -2.66 11.85 19.98
N ALA A 111 -2.51 12.11 21.29
CA ALA A 111 -1.20 12.17 21.91
C ALA A 111 -0.59 10.77 22.07
N GLN A 112 0.56 10.56 21.45
CA GLN A 112 1.37 9.35 21.60
C GLN A 112 2.53 9.59 22.55
N SER A 113 2.68 8.74 23.58
CA SER A 113 3.76 8.90 24.58
C SER A 113 4.92 7.93 24.42
N GLU A 114 4.72 6.84 23.66
CA GLU A 114 5.68 5.79 23.38
C GLU A 114 5.38 5.16 22.03
N ASP A 115 6.36 4.49 21.41
CA ASP A 115 6.13 3.78 20.15
C ASP A 115 5.11 2.65 20.37
N ILE A 116 4.18 2.53 19.43
CA ILE A 116 3.13 1.50 19.44
C ILE A 116 3.28 0.72 18.15
N PRO A 117 4.04 -0.40 18.15
CA PRO A 117 4.24 -1.20 16.96
C PRO A 117 2.92 -1.72 16.40
N ASN A 118 2.79 -1.69 15.08
CA ASN A 118 1.60 -2.16 14.38
C ASN A 118 1.31 -3.64 14.67
N SER A 119 0.11 -3.93 15.18
CA SER A 119 -0.27 -5.31 15.57
C SER A 119 -0.43 -6.30 14.42
N PHE A 120 -0.44 -5.83 13.17
CA PHE A 120 -0.44 -6.66 11.97
C PHE A 120 0.97 -6.83 11.37
N GLY A 121 2.00 -6.24 11.99
CA GLY A 121 3.39 -6.31 11.51
C GLY A 121 3.64 -5.48 10.25
N ALA A 122 2.79 -4.50 9.94
CA ALA A 122 2.95 -3.69 8.74
C ALA A 122 4.29 -2.91 8.77
N SER A 123 5.04 -2.95 7.67
CA SER A 123 6.31 -2.22 7.53
C SER A 123 6.09 -0.72 7.36
N ASP A 124 7.13 0.09 7.53
CA ASP A 124 7.08 1.51 7.18
C ASP A 124 6.83 1.70 5.67
N LEU A 125 7.27 0.76 4.82
CA LEU A 125 6.95 0.76 3.38
C LEU A 125 5.44 0.65 3.11
N PHE A 126 4.67 0.01 3.99
CA PHE A 126 3.21 -0.06 3.85
C PHE A 126 2.58 1.33 3.83
N TYR A 127 2.90 2.21 4.78
CA TYR A 127 2.33 3.56 4.78
C TYR A 127 2.91 4.44 3.67
N VAL A 128 4.17 4.21 3.27
CA VAL A 128 4.79 4.91 2.13
C VAL A 128 4.06 4.54 0.83
N TRP A 129 3.72 3.27 0.63
CA TRP A 129 2.90 2.85 -0.50
C TRP A 129 1.49 3.47 -0.43
N GLY A 130 0.87 3.45 0.75
CA GLY A 130 -0.44 4.08 0.95
C GLY A 130 -0.45 5.56 0.56
N GLN A 131 0.58 6.31 0.96
CA GLN A 131 0.77 7.70 0.56
C GLN A 131 1.06 7.86 -0.93
N PHE A 132 1.87 6.97 -1.52
CA PHE A 132 2.17 6.99 -2.95
C PHE A 132 0.89 6.82 -3.80
N ILE A 133 -0.03 5.97 -3.36
CA ILE A 133 -1.34 5.77 -3.99
C ILE A 133 -2.31 6.93 -3.71
N ASP A 134 -2.34 7.50 -2.49
CA ASP A 134 -3.11 8.73 -2.20
C ASP A 134 -2.76 9.83 -3.21
N HIS A 135 -1.46 9.98 -3.48
CA HIS A 135 -0.94 10.98 -4.41
C HIS A 135 -1.22 10.68 -5.89
N ASP A 136 -1.68 9.46 -6.21
CA ASP A 136 -2.14 9.09 -7.56
C ASP A 136 -3.62 9.42 -7.76
N ILE A 137 -4.42 9.33 -6.70
CA ILE A 137 -5.88 9.34 -6.83
C ILE A 137 -6.55 10.60 -6.29
N ASP A 138 -5.95 11.33 -5.33
CA ASP A 138 -6.51 12.60 -4.90
C ASP A 138 -5.55 13.72 -4.45
N LEU A 139 -6.02 14.96 -4.67
CA LEU A 139 -5.35 16.19 -4.26
C LEU A 139 -6.40 17.29 -4.05
N THR A 140 -6.59 17.72 -2.80
CA THR A 140 -7.37 18.93 -2.50
C THR A 140 -6.44 20.09 -2.18
N LEU A 141 -6.36 21.07 -3.10
CA LEU A 141 -5.52 22.24 -2.90
C LEU A 141 -6.10 23.20 -1.85
N SER A 142 -5.23 23.73 -1.00
CA SER A 142 -5.58 24.83 -0.11
C SER A 142 -5.79 26.11 -0.92
N GLY A 143 -6.80 26.89 -0.55
CA GLY A 143 -7.10 28.19 -1.14
C GLY A 143 -6.37 29.33 -0.45
N GLU A 144 -6.75 30.56 -0.83
CA GLU A 144 -6.17 31.79 -0.26
C GLU A 144 -6.91 32.31 1.00
N THR A 145 -8.05 31.69 1.35
CA THR A 145 -8.88 32.15 2.47
C THR A 145 -8.29 31.70 3.80
N ALA A 146 -7.64 32.62 4.51
CA ALA A 146 -7.09 32.37 5.83
C ALA A 146 -8.18 32.00 6.86
N ALA A 147 -7.88 30.99 7.67
CA ALA A 147 -8.53 30.69 8.94
C ALA A 147 -7.46 30.28 9.95
N SER A 148 -7.87 29.76 11.10
CA SER A 148 -6.97 29.42 12.19
C SER A 148 -7.46 28.20 12.94
N ILE A 149 -6.54 27.57 13.66
CA ILE A 149 -6.84 26.57 14.68
C ILE A 149 -6.45 27.18 16.02
N ASP A 150 -7.45 27.33 16.88
CA ASP A 150 -7.29 27.92 18.21
C ASP A 150 -6.49 26.97 19.13
N ILE A 151 -5.59 27.54 19.93
CA ILE A 151 -4.72 26.81 20.87
C ILE A 151 -5.30 26.95 22.29
N PRO A 152 -5.57 25.84 23.01
CA PRO A 152 -6.08 25.89 24.38
C PRO A 152 -5.15 26.64 25.36
N GLU A 153 -5.71 27.31 26.38
CA GLU A 153 -4.92 28.09 27.35
C GLU A 153 -3.89 27.27 28.13
N ASP A 154 -4.11 25.95 28.24
CA ASP A 154 -3.27 24.98 28.94
C ASP A 154 -2.43 24.10 28.01
N ASP A 155 -2.31 24.44 26.72
CA ASP A 155 -1.46 23.70 25.78
C ASP A 155 0.01 23.71 26.23
N GLU A 156 0.63 22.53 26.25
CA GLU A 156 2.01 22.36 26.71
C GLU A 156 3.06 22.62 25.62
N TRP A 157 2.65 22.61 24.35
CA TRP A 157 3.55 22.64 23.19
C TRP A 157 3.53 23.98 22.45
N PHE A 158 2.34 24.57 22.30
CA PHE A 158 2.15 25.80 21.55
C PHE A 158 1.80 26.99 22.45
N ASP A 159 2.18 28.19 22.01
CA ASP A 159 1.87 29.43 22.74
C ASP A 159 0.39 29.78 22.53
N PRO A 160 -0.45 29.82 23.59
CA PRO A 160 -1.87 30.12 23.46
C PRO A 160 -2.18 31.57 23.07
N ASP A 161 -1.18 32.47 23.08
CA ASP A 161 -1.35 33.85 22.62
C ASP A 161 -1.30 33.97 21.07
N VAL A 162 -1.06 32.87 20.34
CA VAL A 162 -1.04 32.80 18.88
C VAL A 162 -1.88 31.62 18.37
N ASP A 163 -2.49 31.77 17.20
CA ASP A 163 -3.22 30.67 16.57
C ASP A 163 -2.32 29.92 15.57
N MET A 164 -2.59 28.63 15.39
CA MET A 164 -2.00 27.86 14.30
C MET A 164 -2.62 28.29 12.97
N ALA A 165 -1.77 28.61 11.99
CA ALA A 165 -2.21 29.09 10.69
C ALA A 165 -2.90 27.98 9.88
N PHE A 166 -4.04 28.29 9.27
CA PHE A 166 -4.77 27.39 8.40
C PHE A 166 -5.30 28.14 7.17
N SER A 167 -5.38 27.48 6.03
CA SER A 167 -6.02 28.03 4.83
C SER A 167 -7.15 27.12 4.37
N ARG A 168 -8.34 27.69 4.24
CA ARG A 168 -9.52 27.00 3.73
C ARG A 168 -9.31 26.60 2.27
N ALA A 169 -9.87 25.47 1.86
CA ALA A 169 -9.87 25.05 0.47
C ALA A 169 -10.80 25.95 -0.35
N ASP A 170 -10.44 26.21 -1.60
CA ASP A 170 -11.31 27.00 -2.47
C ASP A 170 -12.44 26.11 -3.03
N PRO A 171 -13.71 26.49 -2.83
CA PRO A 171 -14.82 25.73 -3.37
C PRO A 171 -14.87 25.84 -4.90
N VAL A 172 -15.42 24.82 -5.55
CA VAL A 172 -15.73 24.83 -6.99
C VAL A 172 -16.57 26.05 -7.32
N GLU A 173 -16.18 26.75 -8.39
CA GLU A 173 -16.83 28.00 -8.81
C GLU A 173 -18.35 27.85 -8.90
N GLY A 174 -19.08 28.70 -8.17
CA GLY A 174 -20.54 28.71 -8.13
C GLY A 174 -21.17 27.88 -7.02
N THR A 175 -20.38 27.10 -6.26
CA THR A 175 -20.82 26.43 -5.02
C THR A 175 -20.45 27.25 -3.78
N GLY A 176 -21.01 26.93 -2.61
CA GLY A 176 -20.73 27.68 -1.36
C GLY A 176 -21.31 29.09 -1.32
N VAL A 177 -22.26 29.42 -2.22
CA VAL A 177 -22.96 30.73 -2.29
C VAL A 177 -24.41 30.60 -1.85
N ASP A 178 -25.20 29.81 -2.58
CA ASP A 178 -26.62 29.52 -2.29
C ASP A 178 -26.88 28.02 -2.05
N THR A 179 -25.85 27.18 -2.29
CA THR A 179 -25.83 25.73 -2.10
C THR A 179 -24.58 25.35 -1.31
N PRO A 180 -24.55 24.16 -0.68
CA PRO A 180 -23.34 23.66 -0.03
C PRO A 180 -22.09 23.78 -0.92
N ALA A 181 -20.96 24.11 -0.32
CA ALA A 181 -19.66 24.14 -0.95
C ALA A 181 -19.26 22.73 -1.40
N GLN A 182 -18.70 22.67 -2.60
CA GLN A 182 -18.14 21.45 -3.19
C GLN A 182 -16.68 21.72 -3.55
N TYR A 183 -15.89 20.67 -3.63
CA TYR A 183 -14.45 20.76 -3.83
C TYR A 183 -14.05 19.83 -4.97
N ALA A 184 -13.01 20.22 -5.70
CA ALA A 184 -12.50 19.45 -6.82
C ALA A 184 -11.33 18.58 -6.37
N ASN A 185 -11.23 17.41 -6.98
CA ASN A 185 -9.99 16.66 -7.02
C ASN A 185 -9.05 17.31 -8.04
N GLY A 186 -7.84 17.69 -7.63
CA GLY A 186 -6.86 18.35 -8.49
C GLY A 186 -6.20 17.41 -9.49
N ILE A 187 -6.27 16.10 -9.27
CA ILE A 187 -5.63 15.05 -10.07
C ILE A 187 -6.67 14.02 -10.56
N THR A 188 -6.23 13.07 -11.40
CA THR A 188 -7.07 11.96 -11.88
C THR A 188 -7.56 11.09 -10.70
N ALA A 189 -8.68 10.39 -10.87
CA ALA A 189 -9.21 9.48 -9.84
C ALA A 189 -8.80 8.01 -10.07
N PHE A 190 -8.09 7.73 -11.16
CA PHE A 190 -7.69 6.39 -11.55
C PHE A 190 -6.36 6.05 -10.88
N ILE A 191 -6.09 4.76 -10.70
CA ILE A 191 -4.72 4.30 -10.40
C ILE A 191 -4.02 4.17 -11.75
N ASP A 192 -3.50 5.30 -12.26
CA ASP A 192 -2.93 5.44 -13.60
C ASP A 192 -1.49 5.99 -13.60
N GLY A 193 -0.87 6.00 -12.42
CA GLY A 193 0.51 6.45 -12.24
C GLY A 193 0.66 7.96 -12.38
N SER A 194 -0.41 8.76 -12.23
CA SER A 194 -0.38 10.21 -12.33
C SER A 194 0.61 10.86 -11.36
N MET A 195 0.90 10.24 -10.21
CA MET A 195 1.97 10.70 -9.30
C MET A 195 3.37 10.63 -9.94
N VAL A 196 3.55 9.74 -10.91
CA VAL A 196 4.78 9.58 -11.71
C VAL A 196 4.70 10.40 -13.01
N TYR A 197 3.54 10.40 -13.69
CA TYR A 197 3.39 10.89 -15.06
C TYR A 197 2.73 12.28 -15.20
N GLY A 198 2.11 12.77 -14.14
CA GLY A 198 1.35 14.02 -14.10
C GLY A 198 -0.14 13.83 -14.38
N SER A 199 -0.92 14.82 -13.96
CA SER A 199 -2.36 14.94 -14.26
C SER A 199 -2.66 16.02 -15.32
N ASP A 200 -1.63 16.55 -15.96
CA ASP A 200 -1.76 17.52 -17.04
C ASP A 200 -0.62 17.39 -18.06
N ALA A 201 -0.88 17.86 -19.29
CA ALA A 201 0.06 17.71 -20.40
C ALA A 201 1.33 18.56 -20.28
N GLU A 202 1.33 19.64 -19.50
CA GLU A 202 2.52 20.47 -19.27
C GLU A 202 3.49 19.74 -18.34
N THR A 203 2.99 19.22 -17.21
CA THR A 203 3.75 18.40 -16.27
C THR A 203 4.31 17.16 -16.96
N ALA A 204 3.46 16.38 -17.65
CA ALA A 204 3.88 15.18 -18.36
C ALA A 204 4.97 15.45 -19.41
N ALA A 205 4.94 16.61 -20.08
CA ALA A 205 5.98 16.98 -21.03
C ALA A 205 7.28 17.45 -20.35
N ALA A 206 7.19 18.09 -19.18
CA ALA A 206 8.33 18.65 -18.46
C ALA A 206 9.25 17.59 -17.84
N ILE A 207 8.70 16.41 -17.52
CA ILE A 207 9.42 15.32 -16.83
C ILE A 207 10.04 14.29 -17.78
N ARG A 208 9.91 14.48 -19.10
CA ARG A 208 10.32 13.52 -20.12
C ARG A 208 11.60 13.93 -20.85
N THR A 209 12.35 12.95 -21.33
CA THR A 209 13.46 13.10 -22.26
C THR A 209 13.02 12.92 -23.72
N GLU A 210 13.86 13.31 -24.68
CA GLU A 210 13.56 13.21 -26.13
C GLU A 210 13.42 11.77 -26.64
N ASP A 211 13.92 10.77 -25.91
CA ASP A 211 13.84 9.35 -26.24
C ASP A 211 12.68 8.61 -25.56
N GLY A 212 11.81 9.33 -24.84
CA GLY A 212 10.61 8.77 -24.23
C GLY A 212 10.79 8.26 -22.80
N LYS A 213 11.96 8.51 -22.19
CA LYS A 213 12.25 8.21 -20.79
C LYS A 213 11.81 9.35 -19.86
N LEU A 214 11.83 9.09 -18.56
CA LEU A 214 11.67 10.08 -17.49
C LEU A 214 13.03 10.64 -17.05
N LEU A 215 13.03 11.90 -16.62
CA LEU A 215 14.20 12.64 -16.18
C LEU A 215 14.72 12.12 -14.83
N LEU A 216 15.94 11.59 -14.86
CA LEU A 216 16.72 11.20 -13.68
C LEU A 216 18.09 11.88 -13.70
N ASP A 217 18.69 12.09 -12.53
CA ASP A 217 20.07 12.56 -12.41
C ASP A 217 21.10 11.43 -12.60
N GLU A 218 22.38 11.73 -12.38
CA GLU A 218 23.47 10.74 -12.52
C GLU A 218 23.42 9.61 -11.48
N LEU A 219 22.68 9.79 -10.38
CA LEU A 219 22.45 8.78 -9.35
C LEU A 219 21.12 8.03 -9.58
N GLY A 220 20.44 8.30 -10.70
CA GLY A 220 19.13 7.70 -10.98
C GLY A 220 18.03 8.23 -10.06
N LEU A 221 18.16 9.43 -9.52
CA LEU A 221 17.15 10.07 -8.67
C LEU A 221 16.30 11.06 -9.46
N ALA A 222 15.04 11.23 -9.04
CA ALA A 222 14.15 12.22 -9.63
C ALA A 222 14.72 13.64 -9.47
N THR A 223 14.60 14.45 -10.52
CA THR A 223 15.28 15.74 -10.63
C THR A 223 14.45 16.91 -10.08
N PHE A 224 15.06 18.09 -9.97
CA PHE A 224 14.41 19.32 -9.51
C PHE A 224 14.56 20.44 -10.54
N ASP A 225 13.58 21.33 -10.61
CA ASP A 225 13.62 22.53 -11.45
C ASP A 225 14.52 23.64 -10.87
N GLU A 226 14.68 24.75 -11.59
CA GLU A 226 15.50 25.89 -11.14
C GLU A 226 14.99 26.56 -9.85
N ASN A 227 13.73 26.31 -9.47
CA ASN A 227 13.09 26.84 -8.27
C ASN A 227 13.15 25.87 -7.08
N GLY A 228 13.68 24.66 -7.27
CA GLY A 228 13.73 23.62 -6.24
C GLY A 228 12.45 22.78 -6.12
N SER A 229 11.56 22.84 -7.11
CA SER A 229 10.39 21.95 -7.18
C SER A 229 10.79 20.63 -7.82
N ILE A 230 10.32 19.51 -7.28
CA ILE A 230 10.58 18.19 -7.87
C ILE A 230 9.91 18.09 -9.25
N LEU A 231 10.60 17.46 -10.20
CA LEU A 231 10.14 17.19 -11.56
C LEU A 231 9.61 15.75 -11.67
N VAL A 232 8.45 15.52 -11.06
CA VAL A 232 7.65 14.27 -11.15
C VAL A 232 6.19 14.63 -11.41
N GLY A 233 5.31 13.63 -11.46
CA GLY A 233 3.89 13.82 -11.77
C GLY A 233 3.10 14.56 -10.69
N ASP A 234 3.41 14.35 -9.41
CA ASP A 234 2.74 15.01 -8.29
C ASP A 234 3.66 15.97 -7.51
N ILE A 235 3.12 17.14 -7.16
CA ILE A 235 3.87 18.23 -6.49
C ILE A 235 4.39 17.87 -5.10
N ARG A 236 3.83 16.83 -4.47
CA ARG A 236 4.20 16.33 -3.14
C ARG A 236 5.24 15.23 -3.22
N GLY A 237 5.71 14.83 -4.40
CA GLY A 237 6.61 13.67 -4.59
C GLY A 237 7.96 13.70 -3.85
N ALA A 238 8.33 14.84 -3.23
CA ALA A 238 9.52 14.96 -2.37
C ALA A 238 9.19 15.41 -0.95
N GLU A 239 7.96 15.16 -0.48
CA GLU A 239 7.54 15.53 0.87
C GLU A 239 8.42 14.86 1.92
N ASN A 240 8.70 13.56 1.80
CA ASN A 240 9.61 12.81 2.66
C ASN A 240 10.56 11.91 1.84
N ALA A 241 11.58 11.37 2.51
CA ALA A 241 12.62 10.56 1.88
C ALA A 241 12.10 9.25 1.26
N GLY A 242 11.11 8.60 1.87
CA GLY A 242 10.49 7.38 1.35
C GLY A 242 9.74 7.67 0.05
N LEU A 243 8.90 8.70 0.03
CA LEU A 243 8.15 9.12 -1.15
C LEU A 243 9.09 9.54 -2.31
N TYR A 244 10.15 10.29 -2.00
CA TYR A 244 11.17 10.64 -3.01
C TYR A 244 11.88 9.40 -3.59
N SER A 245 12.11 8.39 -2.76
CA SER A 245 12.70 7.12 -3.17
C SER A 245 11.75 6.36 -4.10
N MET A 246 10.45 6.27 -3.75
CA MET A 246 9.42 5.65 -4.60
C MET A 246 9.27 6.34 -5.96
N GLN A 247 9.26 7.67 -5.98
CA GLN A 247 9.23 8.45 -7.23
C GLN A 247 10.43 8.14 -8.13
N SER A 248 11.62 8.06 -7.54
CA SER A 248 12.85 7.71 -8.27
C SER A 248 12.80 6.26 -8.78
N LEU A 249 12.31 5.32 -7.96
CA LEU A 249 12.22 3.91 -8.28
C LEU A 249 11.27 3.65 -9.46
N PHE A 250 10.06 4.24 -9.45
CA PHE A 250 9.10 4.06 -10.54
C PHE A 250 9.50 4.82 -11.82
N ALA A 251 10.29 5.89 -11.71
CA ALA A 251 10.92 6.50 -12.88
C ALA A 251 12.03 5.63 -13.49
N ARG A 252 12.82 4.92 -12.65
CA ARG A 252 13.77 3.89 -13.12
C ARG A 252 13.03 2.75 -13.81
N GLU A 253 11.92 2.30 -13.25
CA GLU A 253 11.12 1.21 -13.81
C GLU A 253 10.53 1.55 -15.18
N HIS A 254 9.98 2.77 -15.32
CA HIS A 254 9.54 3.26 -16.62
C HIS A 254 10.69 3.25 -17.65
N ASN A 255 11.87 3.73 -17.26
CA ASN A 255 13.04 3.78 -18.15
C ASN A 255 13.53 2.39 -18.56
N ARG A 256 13.44 1.39 -17.66
CA ARG A 256 13.71 -0.02 -17.94
C ARG A 256 12.76 -0.56 -19.01
N TRP A 257 11.46 -0.28 -18.89
CA TRP A 257 10.48 -0.65 -19.92
C TRP A 257 10.74 0.02 -21.27
N VAL A 258 11.07 1.32 -21.27
CA VAL A 258 11.43 2.03 -22.52
C VAL A 258 12.64 1.37 -23.20
N ASP A 259 13.68 1.01 -22.44
CA ASP A 259 14.85 0.31 -22.98
C ASP A 259 14.47 -1.04 -23.60
N GLU A 260 13.73 -1.87 -22.86
CA GLU A 260 13.28 -3.19 -23.32
C GLU A 260 12.39 -3.11 -24.58
N LEU A 261 11.47 -2.14 -24.61
CA LEU A 261 10.59 -1.91 -25.75
C LEU A 261 11.35 -1.38 -26.96
N SER A 262 12.32 -0.48 -26.75
CA SER A 262 13.12 0.08 -27.85
C SER A 262 13.98 -0.99 -28.55
N ASP A 263 14.49 -1.97 -27.79
CA ASP A 263 15.24 -3.11 -28.33
C ASP A 263 14.36 -4.04 -29.17
N LYS A 264 13.11 -4.26 -28.74
CA LYS A 264 12.12 -5.09 -29.46
C LYS A 264 11.50 -4.37 -30.64
N HIS A 265 11.34 -3.05 -30.53
CA HIS A 265 10.61 -2.20 -31.46
C HIS A 265 11.42 -0.95 -31.88
N PRO A 266 12.55 -1.13 -32.62
CA PRO A 266 13.46 -0.03 -32.96
C PRO A 266 12.88 1.01 -33.93
N ASP A 267 11.69 0.77 -34.48
CA ASP A 267 10.99 1.68 -35.39
C ASP A 267 9.97 2.58 -34.66
N TRP A 268 9.74 2.37 -33.35
CA TRP A 268 8.81 3.18 -32.55
C TRP A 268 9.38 4.56 -32.24
N THR A 269 8.47 5.52 -32.11
CA THR A 269 8.75 6.88 -31.68
C THR A 269 8.89 6.97 -30.15
N ALA A 270 9.48 8.07 -29.66
CA ALA A 270 9.59 8.34 -28.22
C ALA A 270 8.22 8.42 -27.51
N ASP A 271 7.17 8.90 -28.19
CA ASP A 271 5.81 8.94 -27.65
C ASP A 271 5.22 7.52 -27.56
N GLU A 272 5.39 6.70 -28.60
CA GLU A 272 4.93 5.29 -28.59
C GLU A 272 5.64 4.46 -27.51
N LEU A 273 6.95 4.67 -27.31
CA LEU A 273 7.72 4.01 -26.25
C LEU A 273 7.26 4.45 -24.85
N PHE A 274 7.08 5.76 -24.64
CA PHE A 274 6.63 6.32 -23.38
C PHE A 274 5.24 5.78 -23.00
N ASP A 275 4.27 5.86 -23.91
CA ASP A 275 2.89 5.41 -23.66
C ASP A 275 2.85 3.90 -23.37
N ALA A 276 3.61 3.10 -24.12
CA ALA A 276 3.69 1.66 -23.92
C ALA A 276 4.36 1.28 -22.59
N ALA A 277 5.40 2.01 -22.16
CA ALA A 277 6.01 1.81 -20.86
C ALA A 277 5.06 2.21 -19.72
N ARG A 278 4.39 3.37 -19.85
CA ARG A 278 3.40 3.87 -18.88
C ARG A 278 2.28 2.85 -18.61
N VAL A 279 1.70 2.24 -19.65
CA VAL A 279 0.62 1.24 -19.47
C VAL A 279 1.09 0.02 -18.66
N ARG A 280 2.36 -0.36 -18.75
CA ARG A 280 2.91 -1.51 -17.99
C ARG A 280 3.18 -1.14 -16.54
N VAL A 281 3.74 0.04 -16.30
CA VAL A 281 3.93 0.56 -14.95
C VAL A 281 2.59 0.79 -14.25
N GLU A 282 1.57 1.29 -14.96
CA GLU A 282 0.19 1.39 -14.44
C GLU A 282 -0.33 0.02 -13.99
N ALA A 283 -0.12 -1.04 -14.79
CA ALA A 283 -0.52 -2.40 -14.40
C ALA A 283 0.23 -2.92 -13.17
N GLU A 284 1.53 -2.63 -13.05
CA GLU A 284 2.35 -3.01 -11.88
C GLU A 284 1.88 -2.30 -10.61
N ILE A 285 1.58 -1.00 -10.67
CA ILE A 285 1.02 -0.24 -9.54
C ILE A 285 -0.35 -0.79 -9.13
N GLN A 286 -1.21 -1.11 -10.11
CA GLN A 286 -2.51 -1.74 -9.85
C GLN A 286 -2.35 -3.12 -9.18
N ALA A 287 -1.42 -3.94 -9.66
CA ALA A 287 -1.15 -5.26 -9.10
C ALA A 287 -0.68 -5.18 -7.65
N ILE A 288 0.37 -4.40 -7.37
CA ILE A 288 0.91 -4.21 -6.01
C ILE A 288 -0.19 -3.68 -5.06
N THR A 289 -0.98 -2.71 -5.51
CA THR A 289 -2.05 -2.13 -4.69
C THR A 289 -3.12 -3.18 -4.32
N TYR A 290 -3.56 -4.01 -5.26
CA TYR A 290 -4.67 -4.95 -5.02
C TYR A 290 -4.24 -6.32 -4.49
N ASN A 291 -2.99 -6.71 -4.70
CA ASN A 291 -2.46 -8.01 -4.27
C ASN A 291 -1.68 -7.93 -2.96
N GLU A 292 -1.00 -6.82 -2.66
CA GLU A 292 -0.14 -6.70 -1.47
C GLU A 292 -0.74 -5.72 -0.45
N TYR A 293 -1.08 -4.51 -0.87
CA TYR A 293 -1.47 -3.43 0.05
C TYR A 293 -2.90 -3.57 0.60
N LEU A 294 -3.92 -3.66 -0.28
CA LEU A 294 -5.32 -3.69 0.14
C LEU A 294 -5.70 -4.90 1.01
N PRO A 295 -5.20 -6.13 0.75
CA PRO A 295 -5.49 -7.27 1.62
C PRO A 295 -5.08 -7.07 3.08
N LEU A 296 -3.93 -6.43 3.33
CA LEU A 296 -3.49 -6.12 4.70
C LEU A 296 -4.35 -5.00 5.32
N LEU A 297 -4.74 -4.00 4.52
CA LEU A 297 -5.51 -2.84 4.97
C LEU A 297 -6.96 -3.16 5.34
N VAL A 298 -7.70 -3.81 4.43
CA VAL A 298 -9.16 -4.04 4.56
C VAL A 298 -9.53 -5.50 4.78
N GLY A 299 -8.57 -6.42 4.69
CA GLY A 299 -8.77 -7.87 4.79
C GLY A 299 -8.86 -8.55 3.42
N GLU A 300 -8.35 -9.78 3.32
CA GLU A 300 -8.19 -10.55 2.06
C GLU A 300 -9.47 -10.68 1.23
N ASP A 301 -10.63 -10.82 1.89
CA ASP A 301 -11.92 -11.08 1.24
C ASP A 301 -12.75 -9.80 0.99
N ALA A 302 -12.24 -8.62 1.39
CA ALA A 302 -13.01 -7.38 1.34
C ALA A 302 -13.27 -6.91 -0.10
N ILE A 303 -12.29 -7.06 -0.98
CA ILE A 303 -12.40 -6.69 -2.39
C ILE A 303 -12.70 -7.96 -3.20
N PRO A 304 -13.90 -8.08 -3.80
CA PRO A 304 -14.23 -9.27 -4.58
C PRO A 304 -13.40 -9.32 -5.87
N ALA A 305 -13.13 -10.53 -6.37
CA ALA A 305 -12.47 -10.73 -7.66
C ALA A 305 -13.12 -9.90 -8.78
N TYR A 306 -12.29 -9.33 -9.65
CA TYR A 306 -12.73 -8.44 -10.72
C TYR A 306 -13.74 -9.12 -11.65
N SER A 307 -14.83 -8.41 -11.95
CA SER A 307 -15.94 -8.93 -12.76
C SER A 307 -16.04 -8.32 -14.16
N GLY A 308 -15.11 -7.41 -14.49
CA GLY A 308 -15.09 -6.64 -15.72
C GLY A 308 -15.57 -5.20 -15.51
N TYR A 309 -15.16 -4.31 -16.43
CA TYR A 309 -15.55 -2.90 -16.45
C TYR A 309 -17.07 -2.72 -16.55
N ASP A 310 -17.61 -1.80 -15.75
CA ASP A 310 -19.01 -1.37 -15.74
C ASP A 310 -19.10 0.15 -15.97
N ALA A 311 -19.52 0.54 -17.18
CA ALA A 311 -19.70 1.94 -17.58
C ALA A 311 -20.75 2.72 -16.76
N SER A 312 -21.51 2.06 -15.89
CA SER A 312 -22.44 2.73 -14.96
C SER A 312 -21.83 3.08 -13.61
N VAL A 313 -20.61 2.61 -13.33
CA VAL A 313 -19.86 2.91 -12.11
C VAL A 313 -19.07 4.20 -12.29
N ASN A 314 -19.19 5.12 -11.33
CA ASN A 314 -18.43 6.37 -11.33
C ASN A 314 -17.15 6.19 -10.49
N PRO A 315 -15.95 6.25 -11.12
CA PRO A 315 -14.66 6.07 -10.43
C PRO A 315 -14.25 7.29 -9.59
N GLY A 316 -14.95 8.43 -9.68
CA GLY A 316 -14.59 9.66 -8.97
C GLY A 316 -14.38 9.46 -7.47
N ILE A 317 -13.45 10.23 -6.90
CA ILE A 317 -13.12 10.13 -5.47
C ILE A 317 -14.23 10.74 -4.61
N ALA A 318 -14.62 10.03 -3.55
CA ALA A 318 -15.49 10.55 -2.52
C ALA A 318 -14.74 11.48 -1.57
N LEU A 319 -15.35 12.60 -1.19
CA LEU A 319 -14.80 13.54 -0.22
C LEU A 319 -14.49 12.85 1.12
N GLU A 320 -15.37 11.97 1.56
CA GLU A 320 -15.22 11.24 2.82
C GLU A 320 -14.07 10.23 2.77
N PHE A 321 -13.72 9.74 1.59
CA PHE A 321 -12.51 8.93 1.38
C PHE A 321 -11.25 9.79 1.54
N SER A 322 -11.07 10.84 0.72
CA SER A 322 -9.84 11.64 0.69
C SER A 322 -9.62 12.54 1.91
N THR A 323 -10.70 12.94 2.57
CA THR A 323 -10.64 13.90 3.70
C THR A 323 -10.67 13.22 5.06
N ALA A 324 -11.19 11.99 5.15
CA ALA A 324 -11.23 11.23 6.40
C ALA A 324 -10.62 9.84 6.23
N ALA A 325 -11.30 8.93 5.52
CA ALA A 325 -10.97 7.51 5.60
C ALA A 325 -9.52 7.22 5.20
N TYR A 326 -9.05 7.72 4.06
CA TYR A 326 -7.70 7.42 3.54
C TYR A 326 -6.57 8.23 4.21
N ARG A 327 -6.91 9.12 5.15
CA ARG A 327 -5.95 9.81 6.02
C ARG A 327 -5.58 8.99 7.26
N PHE A 328 -5.95 7.71 7.31
CA PHE A 328 -5.51 6.82 8.39
C PHE A 328 -3.99 6.67 8.42
N GLY A 329 -3.32 6.78 7.26
CA GLY A 329 -1.88 6.58 7.17
C GLY A 329 -1.05 7.50 8.06
N HIS A 330 -1.62 8.64 8.50
CA HIS A 330 -0.96 9.54 9.44
C HIS A 330 -0.73 8.95 10.83
N SER A 331 -1.50 7.94 11.26
CA SER A 331 -1.26 7.24 12.54
C SER A 331 -0.13 6.21 12.42
N LEU A 332 0.11 5.68 11.21
CA LEU A 332 1.10 4.63 10.94
C LEU A 332 2.55 5.14 10.90
N VAL A 333 2.75 6.46 10.79
CA VAL A 333 4.07 7.02 10.50
C VAL A 333 5.00 6.94 11.71
N SER A 334 6.15 6.29 11.52
CA SER A 334 7.23 6.19 12.51
C SER A 334 7.95 7.52 12.73
N ALA A 335 8.43 7.75 13.96
CA ALA A 335 9.10 8.99 14.35
C ALA A 335 10.49 9.17 13.70
N ALA A 336 11.07 8.10 13.17
CA ALA A 336 12.31 8.11 12.41
C ALA A 336 12.25 7.04 11.33
N VAL A 337 13.02 7.26 10.26
CA VAL A 337 13.28 6.27 9.22
C VAL A 337 14.70 5.76 9.43
N GLU A 338 14.83 4.46 9.70
CA GLU A 338 16.14 3.83 9.75
C GLU A 338 16.81 3.86 8.38
N ARG A 339 18.15 3.87 8.40
CA ARG A 339 18.95 3.84 7.17
C ARG A 339 19.99 2.75 7.34
N LEU A 340 19.80 1.67 6.61
CA LEU A 340 20.58 0.46 6.83
C LEU A 340 21.67 0.32 5.77
N GLU A 341 22.64 -0.56 6.02
CA GLU A 341 23.55 -1.18 5.05
C GLU A 341 22.94 -2.53 4.60
N GLU A 342 23.57 -3.20 3.64
CA GLU A 342 23.07 -4.48 3.11
C GLU A 342 22.98 -5.57 4.20
N ASN A 343 23.82 -5.52 5.22
CA ASN A 343 23.81 -6.47 6.34
C ASN A 343 22.81 -6.11 7.46
N GLY A 344 21.98 -5.06 7.28
CA GLY A 344 21.04 -4.60 8.30
C GLY A 344 21.64 -3.68 9.38
N GLU A 345 22.95 -3.42 9.38
CA GLU A 345 23.52 -2.43 10.30
C GLU A 345 23.16 -1.00 9.87
N SER A 346 22.99 -0.07 10.81
CA SER A 346 22.77 1.33 10.46
C SER A 346 23.97 1.93 9.72
N ILE A 347 23.74 2.71 8.66
CA ILE A 347 24.78 3.47 7.98
C ILE A 347 25.47 4.48 8.92
N GLU A 348 26.66 4.98 8.57
CA GLU A 348 27.39 5.96 9.41
C GLU A 348 26.58 7.23 9.74
N ALA A 349 25.68 7.63 8.83
CA ALA A 349 24.81 8.78 9.03
C ALA A 349 23.66 8.54 10.05
N GLY A 350 23.41 7.28 10.45
CA GLY A 350 22.39 6.86 11.42
C GLY A 350 20.95 6.99 10.93
N ALA A 351 19.97 6.81 11.81
CA ALA A 351 18.55 7.06 11.51
C ALA A 351 18.28 8.52 11.10
N LEU A 352 17.24 8.72 10.29
CA LEU A 352 16.74 10.04 9.91
C LEU A 352 15.44 10.32 10.67
N SER A 353 15.49 11.23 11.66
CA SER A 353 14.25 11.64 12.35
C SER A 353 13.25 12.21 11.35
N LEU A 354 11.97 11.92 11.53
CA LEU A 354 10.91 12.30 10.59
C LEU A 354 10.90 13.80 10.30
N ARG A 355 11.08 14.65 11.33
CA ARG A 355 11.23 16.11 11.17
C ARG A 355 12.32 16.51 10.17
N ASP A 356 13.45 15.81 10.19
CA ASP A 356 14.62 16.10 9.35
C ASP A 356 14.53 15.38 7.98
N ALA A 357 13.60 14.43 7.82
CA ALA A 357 13.26 13.74 6.57
C ALA A 357 12.34 14.58 5.66
N PHE A 358 11.53 15.48 6.24
CA PHE A 358 10.63 16.34 5.48
C PHE A 358 11.37 17.35 4.60
N PHE A 359 10.99 17.39 3.31
CA PHE A 359 11.52 18.29 2.27
C PHE A 359 13.06 18.33 2.19
N ASN A 360 13.70 17.20 2.48
CA ASN A 360 15.15 17.09 2.51
C ASN A 360 15.67 16.02 1.53
N PRO A 361 15.57 16.25 0.21
CA PRO A 361 16.07 15.30 -0.79
C PRO A 361 17.58 15.06 -0.69
N GLY A 362 18.33 15.99 -0.08
CA GLY A 362 19.75 15.82 0.22
C GLY A 362 20.02 14.64 1.17
N ALA A 363 19.09 14.31 2.07
CA ALA A 363 19.23 13.17 2.97
C ALA A 363 19.36 11.83 2.20
N VAL A 364 18.69 11.72 1.05
CA VAL A 364 18.75 10.55 0.14
C VAL A 364 20.00 10.62 -0.73
N ALA A 365 20.19 11.75 -1.44
CA ALA A 365 21.28 11.88 -2.41
C ALA A 365 22.70 11.83 -1.80
N GLU A 366 22.88 12.32 -0.57
CA GLU A 366 24.20 12.40 0.08
C GLU A 366 24.62 11.11 0.81
N ASN A 367 23.69 10.18 1.06
CA ASN A 367 23.91 9.05 1.95
C ASN A 367 23.57 7.70 1.30
N GLY A 368 23.95 7.51 0.03
CA GLY A 368 23.89 6.21 -0.63
C GLY A 368 22.71 6.00 -1.56
N GLY A 369 21.89 7.02 -1.83
CA GLY A 369 20.76 6.89 -2.76
C GLY A 369 19.50 6.40 -2.08
N VAL A 370 18.67 5.66 -2.82
CA VAL A 370 17.38 5.14 -2.33
C VAL A 370 17.58 3.89 -1.47
N GLU A 371 18.69 3.19 -1.66
CA GLU A 371 18.92 1.84 -1.17
C GLU A 371 18.89 1.76 0.37
N PRO A 372 19.61 2.61 1.13
CA PRO A 372 19.52 2.59 2.60
C PRO A 372 18.13 2.93 3.15
N ILE A 373 17.38 3.79 2.45
CA ILE A 373 16.04 4.22 2.84
C ILE A 373 15.05 3.08 2.62
N LEU A 374 15.08 2.44 1.45
CA LEU A 374 14.18 1.33 1.12
C LEU A 374 14.41 0.14 2.06
N ARG A 375 15.66 -0.23 2.36
CA ARG A 375 15.95 -1.28 3.36
C ARG A 375 15.46 -0.90 4.76
N GLY A 376 15.68 0.32 5.21
CA GLY A 376 15.22 0.76 6.53
C GLY A 376 13.69 0.83 6.65
N LEU A 377 12.99 1.23 5.59
CA LEU A 377 11.53 1.23 5.58
C LEU A 377 10.93 -0.18 5.45
N ALA A 378 11.66 -1.12 4.84
CA ALA A 378 11.28 -2.52 4.77
C ALA A 378 11.47 -3.23 6.13
N ASP A 379 12.51 -2.87 6.86
CA ASP A 379 12.86 -3.40 8.19
C ASP A 379 11.97 -2.83 9.29
N GLY A 380 11.71 -1.51 9.27
CA GLY A 380 10.96 -0.83 10.31
C GLY A 380 9.50 -1.27 10.41
N VAL A 381 9.05 -1.62 11.61
CA VAL A 381 7.62 -1.82 11.93
C VAL A 381 6.95 -0.45 12.07
N SER A 382 5.90 -0.22 11.29
CA SER A 382 5.09 1.00 11.38
C SER A 382 4.39 1.15 12.73
N GLN A 383 3.91 2.36 13.02
CA GLN A 383 3.04 2.59 14.17
C GLN A 383 1.66 1.94 13.97
N GLU A 384 0.92 1.80 15.06
CA GLU A 384 -0.43 1.22 15.03
C GLU A 384 -1.43 2.09 14.25
N LEU A 385 -2.44 1.42 13.67
CA LEU A 385 -3.60 2.11 13.11
C LEU A 385 -4.58 2.43 14.24
N ASP A 386 -4.40 3.59 14.87
CA ASP A 386 -5.25 4.08 15.95
C ASP A 386 -5.43 5.61 15.90
N THR A 387 -5.94 6.23 16.97
CA THR A 387 -6.10 7.69 17.03
C THR A 387 -4.81 8.44 17.30
N GLN A 388 -3.74 7.77 17.71
CA GLN A 388 -2.49 8.37 18.15
C GLN A 388 -1.58 8.74 16.97
N ILE A 389 -0.81 9.81 17.16
CA ILE A 389 0.13 10.32 16.15
C ILE A 389 1.41 10.76 16.86
N VAL A 390 2.55 10.35 16.29
CA VAL A 390 3.89 10.73 16.76
C VAL A 390 4.07 12.25 16.86
N ASP A 391 4.84 12.69 17.86
CA ASP A 391 5.05 14.11 18.15
C ASP A 391 5.65 14.89 16.97
N ASP A 392 6.48 14.26 16.13
CA ASP A 392 7.07 14.88 14.94
C ASP A 392 6.00 15.40 13.96
N LEU A 393 4.84 14.74 13.87
CA LEU A 393 3.69 15.17 13.06
C LEU A 393 2.69 16.00 13.87
N ARG A 394 2.48 15.67 15.15
CA ARG A 394 1.45 16.29 16.00
C ARG A 394 1.87 17.62 16.62
N ASN A 395 3.17 17.83 16.84
CA ASN A 395 3.69 18.96 17.63
C ASN A 395 4.77 19.78 16.92
N PHE A 396 5.30 19.32 15.77
CA PHE A 396 6.45 19.95 15.12
C PHE A 396 6.35 20.15 13.60
N LEU A 397 5.25 19.74 12.96
CA LEU A 397 5.18 19.73 11.51
C LEU A 397 5.46 21.14 10.93
N PHE A 398 6.44 21.24 10.03
CA PHE A 398 6.86 22.47 9.34
C PHE A 398 7.38 23.62 10.22
N SER A 399 7.86 23.38 11.44
CA SER A 399 8.41 24.44 12.30
C SER A 399 9.80 24.98 11.86
N GLN A 400 10.30 24.60 10.68
CA GLN A 400 11.56 25.13 10.16
C GLN A 400 11.43 26.66 9.97
N ASP A 401 12.43 27.41 10.45
CA ASP A 401 12.49 28.89 10.51
C ASP A 401 11.79 29.62 11.68
N GLY A 402 11.36 28.92 12.73
CA GLY A 402 10.94 29.55 13.99
C GLY A 402 9.54 30.17 13.98
N GLY A 403 8.68 29.70 13.08
CA GLY A 403 7.22 29.86 13.18
C GLY A 403 6.60 28.90 14.21
N VAL A 404 5.31 29.08 14.48
CA VAL A 404 4.52 28.10 15.23
C VAL A 404 4.46 26.83 14.37
N GLY A 405 4.88 25.68 14.90
CA GLY A 405 4.72 24.39 14.21
C GLY A 405 3.25 24.08 13.95
N LEU A 406 2.98 23.11 13.10
CA LEU A 406 1.65 22.63 12.77
C LEU A 406 1.41 21.29 13.49
N ASP A 407 0.15 21.04 13.82
CA ASP A 407 -0.36 19.76 14.32
C ASP A 407 -1.18 19.09 13.21
N LEU A 408 -0.70 17.95 12.70
CA LEU A 408 -1.37 17.24 11.62
C LEU A 408 -2.75 16.68 12.01
N ALA A 409 -2.92 16.21 13.26
CA ALA A 409 -4.21 15.73 13.75
C ALA A 409 -5.22 16.88 13.79
N SER A 410 -4.81 18.02 14.34
CA SER A 410 -5.60 19.25 14.35
C SER A 410 -5.95 19.72 12.94
N PHE A 411 -5.00 19.63 12.00
CA PHE A 411 -5.22 20.01 10.61
C PHE A 411 -6.22 19.09 9.91
N ASN A 412 -6.17 17.77 10.14
CA ASN A 412 -7.12 16.82 9.58
C ASN A 412 -8.55 17.09 10.08
N ILE A 413 -8.71 17.30 11.39
CA ILE A 413 -9.99 17.67 12.00
C ILE A 413 -10.51 18.98 11.40
N GLN A 414 -9.66 20.02 11.37
CA GLN A 414 -10.05 21.32 10.83
C GLN A 414 -10.37 21.27 9.33
N ARG A 415 -9.65 20.46 8.55
CA ARG A 415 -9.93 20.23 7.13
C ARG A 415 -11.27 19.52 6.93
N GLY A 416 -11.59 18.52 7.76
CA GLY A 416 -12.89 17.89 7.74
C GLY A 416 -14.04 18.88 7.94
N ARG A 417 -13.90 19.77 8.91
CA ARG A 417 -14.87 20.85 9.18
C ARG A 417 -14.92 21.89 8.05
N ASP A 418 -13.77 22.24 7.48
CA ASP A 418 -13.65 23.16 6.34
C ASP A 418 -14.38 22.65 5.10
N LEU A 419 -14.28 21.35 4.83
CA LEU A 419 -14.89 20.71 3.66
C LEU A 419 -16.33 20.23 3.92
N GLY A 420 -16.84 20.42 5.13
CA GLY A 420 -18.19 20.04 5.53
C GLY A 420 -18.39 18.52 5.52
N LEU A 421 -17.44 17.78 6.10
CA LEU A 421 -17.60 16.35 6.34
C LEU A 421 -18.75 16.08 7.32
N PRO A 422 -19.56 15.03 7.08
CA PRO A 422 -20.53 14.57 8.08
C PRO A 422 -19.85 14.24 9.42
N SER A 423 -20.63 14.26 10.50
CA SER A 423 -20.18 13.66 11.77
C SER A 423 -19.90 12.17 11.58
N TYR A 424 -19.17 11.57 12.52
CA TYR A 424 -18.93 10.12 12.58
C TYR A 424 -20.23 9.31 12.42
N ASN A 425 -21.26 9.63 13.21
CA ASN A 425 -22.51 8.89 13.19
C ASN A 425 -23.35 9.15 11.94
N ASP A 426 -23.34 10.38 11.39
CA ASP A 426 -24.02 10.67 10.13
C ASP A 426 -23.36 9.93 8.96
N LEU A 427 -22.02 9.80 8.99
CA LEU A 427 -21.29 9.06 7.97
C LEU A 427 -21.54 7.55 8.10
N ARG A 428 -21.58 7.00 9.33
CA ARG A 428 -22.01 5.61 9.57
C ARG A 428 -23.39 5.35 8.99
N GLU A 429 -24.37 6.21 9.26
CA GLU A 429 -25.71 6.04 8.70
C GLU A 429 -25.72 6.17 7.17
N ALA A 430 -24.95 7.10 6.60
CA ALA A 430 -24.87 7.34 5.17
C ALA A 430 -24.36 6.11 4.39
N VAL A 431 -23.40 5.37 4.95
CA VAL A 431 -22.86 4.13 4.37
C VAL A 431 -23.60 2.86 4.84
N GLY A 432 -24.72 3.03 5.55
CA GLY A 432 -25.62 1.94 5.93
C GLY A 432 -25.24 1.18 7.21
N LEU A 433 -24.31 1.73 7.99
CA LEU A 433 -23.89 1.19 9.29
C LEU A 433 -24.79 1.70 10.42
N THR A 434 -24.68 1.03 11.58
CA THR A 434 -25.45 1.41 12.78
C THR A 434 -24.76 2.56 13.49
N ARG A 435 -25.51 3.61 13.84
CA ARG A 435 -25.01 4.72 14.67
C ARG A 435 -24.58 4.21 16.05
N ALA A 436 -23.48 4.73 16.58
CA ALA A 436 -23.07 4.53 17.97
C ALA A 436 -24.04 5.28 18.91
N GLU A 437 -24.45 4.65 20.02
CA GLU A 437 -25.31 5.28 21.03
C GLU A 437 -24.52 5.78 22.25
N ASP A 438 -23.32 5.22 22.48
CA ASP A 438 -22.39 5.55 23.57
C ASP A 438 -20.93 5.52 23.09
N PHE A 439 -20.02 6.20 23.78
CA PHE A 439 -18.59 6.21 23.43
C PHE A 439 -17.99 4.79 23.46
N THR A 440 -18.52 3.88 24.28
CA THR A 440 -18.09 2.46 24.28
C THR A 440 -18.60 1.66 23.09
N ASP A 441 -19.50 2.21 22.27
CA ASP A 441 -19.89 1.61 20.99
C ASP A 441 -18.91 2.00 19.86
N VAL A 442 -18.12 3.06 20.05
CA VAL A 442 -17.11 3.53 19.08
C VAL A 442 -15.85 2.66 19.17
N THR A 443 -15.40 2.37 20.38
CA THR A 443 -14.13 1.64 20.64
C THR A 443 -14.28 0.67 21.81
N SER A 444 -13.55 -0.45 21.76
CA SER A 444 -13.47 -1.39 22.88
C SER A 444 -12.46 -0.96 23.95
N ASP A 445 -11.59 0.02 23.65
CA ASP A 445 -10.65 0.58 24.62
C ASP A 445 -11.37 1.56 25.58
N PRO A 446 -11.49 1.21 26.88
CA PRO A 446 -12.15 2.09 27.84
C PRO A 446 -11.44 3.42 28.05
N ASP A 447 -10.11 3.48 27.92
CA ASP A 447 -9.35 4.71 28.15
C ASP A 447 -9.56 5.68 26.96
N LEU A 448 -9.61 5.17 25.73
CA LEU A 448 -9.96 5.97 24.55
C LEU A 448 -11.43 6.42 24.58
N ALA A 449 -12.37 5.57 25.00
CA ALA A 449 -13.77 5.96 25.18
C ALA A 449 -13.93 7.08 26.22
N ASP A 450 -13.22 7.00 27.34
CA ASP A 450 -13.19 8.05 28.37
C ASP A 450 -12.52 9.35 27.84
N ALA A 451 -11.48 9.23 27.01
CA ALA A 451 -10.83 10.38 26.37
C ALA A 451 -11.77 11.10 25.38
N LEU A 452 -12.47 10.37 24.52
CA LEU A 452 -13.49 10.92 23.62
C LEU A 452 -14.61 11.62 24.42
N ALA A 453 -15.10 10.98 25.49
CA ALA A 453 -16.12 11.54 26.37
C ALA A 453 -15.65 12.77 27.17
N SER A 454 -14.34 13.00 27.27
CA SER A 454 -13.76 14.17 27.93
C SER A 454 -13.80 15.43 27.08
N VAL A 455 -13.86 15.29 25.74
CA VAL A 455 -13.77 16.41 24.79
C VAL A 455 -15.04 16.58 23.94
N TYR A 456 -15.79 15.52 23.66
CA TYR A 456 -17.07 15.59 22.97
C TYR A 456 -18.24 15.47 23.95
N ASP A 457 -19.24 16.35 23.81
CA ASP A 457 -20.46 16.31 24.63
C ASP A 457 -21.36 15.09 24.31
N SER A 458 -21.27 14.58 23.08
CA SER A 458 -22.06 13.46 22.56
C SER A 458 -21.30 12.72 21.45
N VAL A 459 -21.59 11.42 21.28
CA VAL A 459 -21.11 10.62 20.13
C VAL A 459 -21.55 11.18 18.77
N GLU A 460 -22.61 11.98 18.75
CA GLU A 460 -23.10 12.67 17.56
C GLU A 460 -22.19 13.82 17.10
N ASP A 461 -21.30 14.28 17.96
CA ASP A 461 -20.42 15.43 17.71
C ASP A 461 -19.01 15.00 17.26
N ILE A 462 -18.70 13.70 17.26
CA ILE A 462 -17.39 13.17 16.90
C ILE A 462 -17.09 13.47 15.43
N ASP A 463 -15.92 14.08 15.17
CA ASP A 463 -15.44 14.31 13.80
C ASP A 463 -15.18 12.97 13.10
N ALA A 464 -15.61 12.81 11.85
CA ALA A 464 -15.54 11.53 11.14
C ALA A 464 -14.13 10.91 11.08
N TRP A 465 -13.09 11.73 10.97
CA TRP A 465 -11.71 11.25 10.96
C TRP A 465 -11.32 10.61 12.31
N VAL A 466 -11.67 11.27 13.42
CA VAL A 466 -11.39 10.77 14.78
C VAL A 466 -12.19 9.51 15.08
N GLY A 467 -13.49 9.53 14.78
CA GLY A 467 -14.36 8.39 15.05
C GLY A 467 -14.00 7.15 14.23
N GLY A 468 -13.59 7.32 12.97
CA GLY A 468 -13.15 6.20 12.14
C GLY A 468 -11.82 5.59 12.57
N LEU A 469 -10.89 6.38 13.11
CA LEU A 469 -9.63 5.88 13.71
C LEU A 469 -9.83 5.22 15.08
N ALA A 470 -10.87 5.61 15.81
CA ALA A 470 -11.15 5.05 17.13
C ALA A 470 -11.79 3.64 17.08
N GLU A 471 -12.32 3.24 15.93
CA GLU A 471 -12.95 1.93 15.78
C GLU A 471 -11.94 0.78 15.85
N ASP A 472 -12.31 -0.31 16.52
CA ASP A 472 -11.49 -1.52 16.58
C ASP A 472 -11.33 -2.12 15.16
N PRO A 473 -10.17 -2.74 14.84
CA PRO A 473 -9.95 -3.42 13.57
C PRO A 473 -11.04 -4.44 13.23
N SER A 474 -11.43 -4.49 11.96
CA SER A 474 -12.57 -5.27 11.49
C SER A 474 -12.27 -6.01 10.18
N GLY A 475 -13.07 -7.04 9.85
CA GLY A 475 -12.97 -7.71 8.55
C GLY A 475 -11.69 -8.51 8.27
N GLY A 476 -10.75 -8.56 9.23
CA GLY A 476 -9.44 -9.18 9.05
C GLY A 476 -8.36 -8.23 8.54
N GLY A 477 -8.68 -6.94 8.35
CA GLY A 477 -7.70 -5.89 8.08
C GLY A 477 -7.55 -4.93 9.27
N MET A 478 -6.69 -3.92 9.08
CA MET A 478 -6.36 -2.92 10.10
C MET A 478 -7.48 -1.90 10.35
N LEU A 479 -8.35 -1.65 9.36
CA LEU A 479 -9.37 -0.61 9.47
C LEU A 479 -10.61 -1.03 10.30
N GLY A 480 -11.13 -0.07 11.07
CA GLY A 480 -12.47 -0.14 11.65
C GLY A 480 -13.58 -0.21 10.61
N GLU A 481 -14.78 -0.64 11.03
CA GLU A 481 -15.92 -0.94 10.15
C GLU A 481 -16.28 0.22 9.21
N LEU A 482 -16.27 1.46 9.70
CA LEU A 482 -16.58 2.67 8.94
C LEU A 482 -15.57 2.90 7.81
N PHE A 483 -14.28 2.95 8.16
CA PHE A 483 -13.24 3.22 7.18
C PHE A 483 -13.04 2.04 6.23
N ALA A 484 -13.10 0.80 6.72
CA ALA A 484 -13.06 -0.38 5.87
C ALA A 484 -14.18 -0.33 4.80
N THR A 485 -15.39 0.10 5.19
CA THR A 485 -16.53 0.25 4.25
C THR A 485 -16.25 1.32 3.19
N ILE A 486 -15.77 2.50 3.58
CA ILE A 486 -15.51 3.63 2.68
C ILE A 486 -14.34 3.33 1.73
N VAL A 487 -13.23 2.81 2.26
CA VAL A 487 -12.03 2.47 1.49
C VAL A 487 -12.35 1.35 0.50
N THR A 488 -13.02 0.28 0.94
CA THR A 488 -13.41 -0.83 0.05
C THR A 488 -14.34 -0.36 -1.07
N ASP A 489 -15.34 0.47 -0.78
CA ASP A 489 -16.23 1.04 -1.82
C ASP A 489 -15.43 1.86 -2.83
N GLN A 490 -14.53 2.74 -2.38
CA GLN A 490 -13.76 3.60 -3.27
C GLN A 490 -12.86 2.80 -4.21
N PHE A 491 -12.08 1.85 -3.70
CA PHE A 491 -11.20 1.04 -4.55
C PHE A 491 -12.00 0.16 -5.53
N ILE A 492 -13.12 -0.43 -5.10
CA ILE A 492 -14.00 -1.16 -6.02
C ILE A 492 -14.52 -0.23 -7.14
N ARG A 493 -14.93 1.00 -6.83
CA ARG A 493 -15.42 1.95 -7.84
C ARG A 493 -14.33 2.40 -8.81
N ILE A 494 -13.10 2.64 -8.33
CA ILE A 494 -11.97 2.98 -9.19
C ILE A 494 -11.71 1.83 -10.16
N ARG A 495 -11.61 0.59 -9.66
CA ARG A 495 -11.38 -0.60 -10.48
C ARG A 495 -12.48 -0.88 -11.49
N ASP A 496 -13.72 -0.97 -11.01
CA ASP A 496 -14.84 -1.43 -11.83
C ASP A 496 -15.32 -0.32 -12.79
N GLY A 497 -15.08 0.95 -12.45
CA GLY A 497 -15.39 2.12 -13.28
C GLY A 497 -14.28 2.53 -14.25
N ASP A 498 -13.15 1.80 -14.29
CA ASP A 498 -12.03 2.11 -15.18
C ASP A 498 -12.02 1.22 -16.44
N PRO A 499 -12.24 1.77 -17.64
CA PRO A 499 -12.15 1.00 -18.87
C PRO A 499 -10.71 0.59 -19.24
N PHE A 500 -9.69 1.22 -18.65
CA PHE A 500 -8.27 0.92 -18.85
C PHE A 500 -7.68 0.02 -17.76
N TRP A 501 -8.50 -0.48 -16.83
CA TRP A 501 -8.08 -1.45 -15.83
C TRP A 501 -7.28 -2.59 -16.46
N SER A 502 -6.09 -2.86 -15.93
CA SER A 502 -5.08 -3.67 -16.63
C SER A 502 -5.53 -5.11 -16.92
N GLU A 503 -6.33 -5.74 -16.06
CA GLU A 503 -6.92 -7.07 -16.32
C GLU A 503 -7.93 -7.08 -17.49
N ASN A 504 -8.44 -5.91 -17.90
CA ASN A 504 -9.31 -5.73 -19.07
C ASN A 504 -8.58 -5.08 -20.26
N SER A 505 -7.27 -4.90 -20.17
CA SER A 505 -6.46 -4.27 -21.23
C SER A 505 -6.37 -5.11 -22.50
N ASP A 506 -5.81 -4.50 -23.55
CA ASP A 506 -5.52 -5.15 -24.83
C ASP A 506 -4.17 -5.89 -24.87
N LEU A 507 -3.45 -5.96 -23.74
CA LEU A 507 -2.23 -6.75 -23.58
C LEU A 507 -2.52 -8.25 -23.73
N SER A 508 -1.47 -9.02 -24.05
CA SER A 508 -1.61 -10.49 -24.08
C SER A 508 -1.82 -11.03 -22.66
N GLN A 509 -2.64 -12.08 -22.50
CA GLN A 509 -2.88 -12.67 -21.17
C GLN A 509 -1.58 -13.05 -20.46
N LYS A 510 -0.59 -13.56 -21.20
CA LYS A 510 0.71 -13.92 -20.61
C LYS A 510 1.44 -12.70 -20.03
N GLU A 511 1.32 -11.55 -20.68
CA GLU A 511 1.93 -10.31 -20.20
C GLU A 511 1.16 -9.74 -19.03
N ILE A 512 -0.18 -9.77 -19.05
CA ILE A 512 -1.01 -9.42 -17.89
C ILE A 512 -0.65 -10.30 -16.70
N ASP A 513 -0.57 -11.62 -16.87
CA ASP A 513 -0.20 -12.55 -15.80
C ASP A 513 1.18 -12.18 -15.21
N ALA A 514 2.18 -11.85 -16.05
CA ALA A 514 3.51 -11.46 -15.59
C ALA A 514 3.54 -10.10 -14.85
N LEU A 515 2.74 -9.12 -15.31
CA LEU A 515 2.62 -7.82 -14.65
C LEU A 515 1.87 -7.95 -13.31
N TRP A 516 0.86 -8.81 -13.24
CA TRP A 516 0.08 -9.07 -12.04
C TRP A 516 0.77 -9.99 -11.02
N ASP A 517 1.76 -10.77 -11.47
CA ASP A 517 2.67 -11.54 -10.60
C ASP A 517 3.84 -10.68 -10.09
N THR A 518 4.00 -9.42 -10.56
CA THR A 518 5.07 -8.51 -10.08
C THR A 518 4.71 -7.93 -8.71
N THR A 519 5.63 -8.05 -7.76
CA THR A 519 5.56 -7.48 -6.40
C THR A 519 6.34 -6.16 -6.30
N LEU A 520 6.14 -5.41 -5.21
CA LEU A 520 6.97 -4.25 -4.93
C LEU A 520 8.44 -4.64 -4.64
N ALA A 521 8.69 -5.81 -4.05
CA ALA A 521 10.03 -6.38 -3.91
C ALA A 521 10.73 -6.53 -5.28
N ASP A 522 10.05 -7.10 -6.29
CA ASP A 522 10.58 -7.22 -7.65
C ASP A 522 10.96 -5.85 -8.25
N ILE A 523 10.14 -4.81 -8.01
CA ILE A 523 10.43 -3.45 -8.49
C ILE A 523 11.70 -2.90 -7.83
N ILE A 524 11.85 -3.10 -6.51
CA ILE A 524 12.99 -2.63 -5.74
C ILE A 524 14.27 -3.30 -6.25
N GLU A 525 14.31 -4.63 -6.31
CA GLU A 525 15.49 -5.40 -6.72
C GLU A 525 15.94 -5.05 -8.14
N ARG A 526 15.01 -4.96 -9.10
CA ARG A 526 15.38 -4.70 -10.51
C ARG A 526 15.77 -3.25 -10.81
N ASN A 527 15.50 -2.31 -9.90
CA ASN A 527 15.76 -0.88 -10.06
C ASN A 527 16.67 -0.29 -8.99
N SER A 528 17.35 -1.10 -8.20
CA SER A 528 18.29 -0.66 -7.18
C SER A 528 19.50 -1.59 -7.11
N ASP A 529 20.47 -1.25 -6.26
CA ASP A 529 21.62 -2.11 -5.96
C ASP A 529 21.39 -2.95 -4.67
N ILE A 530 20.13 -3.13 -4.23
CA ILE A 530 19.78 -4.04 -3.13
C ILE A 530 19.81 -5.47 -3.68
N ASP A 531 20.61 -6.33 -3.06
CA ASP A 531 20.83 -7.70 -3.52
C ASP A 531 19.70 -8.64 -3.08
N SER A 532 19.20 -8.45 -1.85
CA SER A 532 18.13 -9.26 -1.27
C SER A 532 17.17 -8.40 -0.45
N ILE A 533 15.87 -8.64 -0.58
CA ILE A 533 14.82 -8.01 0.24
C ILE A 533 13.71 -9.04 0.53
N GLN A 534 12.90 -8.83 1.57
CA GLN A 534 11.82 -9.76 1.88
C GLN A 534 10.75 -9.77 0.78
N ASP A 535 10.17 -10.94 0.52
CA ASP A 535 9.19 -11.10 -0.57
C ASP A 535 7.94 -10.24 -0.39
N ASN A 536 7.37 -10.20 0.83
CA ASN A 536 6.23 -9.36 1.15
C ASN A 536 6.69 -8.11 1.86
N ILE A 537 6.92 -7.06 1.08
CA ILE A 537 7.46 -5.80 1.59
C ILE A 537 6.46 -5.01 2.45
N MET A 538 5.18 -5.38 2.44
CA MET A 538 4.15 -4.75 3.28
C MET A 538 4.25 -5.18 4.74
N ILE A 539 5.03 -6.22 5.04
CA ILE A 539 5.30 -6.73 6.38
C ILE A 539 6.77 -6.46 6.73
N ALA A 540 7.00 -6.01 7.96
CA ALA A 540 8.33 -5.76 8.49
C ALA A 540 9.07 -7.07 8.74
N TYR A 541 10.34 -7.11 8.33
CA TYR A 541 11.25 -8.21 8.61
C TYR A 541 12.51 -7.63 9.23
N ASP A 542 12.90 -8.13 10.40
CA ASP A 542 14.18 -7.74 11.01
C ASP A 542 15.32 -8.24 10.12
N ARG A 543 16.10 -7.31 9.55
CA ARG A 543 17.17 -7.62 8.62
C ARG A 543 18.47 -7.92 9.36
N ILE A 544 18.95 -9.16 9.24
CA ILE A 544 20.14 -9.63 9.96
C ILE A 544 21.13 -10.25 8.97
N GLY A 545 22.24 -9.55 8.70
CA GLY A 545 23.30 -10.03 7.80
C GLY A 545 24.64 -10.28 8.47
N GLY A 546 25.39 -11.24 7.92
CA GLY A 546 26.79 -11.53 8.25
C GLY A 546 27.80 -10.58 7.60
N ASP A 547 29.06 -11.01 7.55
CA ASP A 547 30.15 -10.40 6.80
C ASP A 547 30.66 -11.31 5.64
N GLU A 548 31.96 -11.31 5.33
CA GLU A 548 32.53 -12.18 4.27
C GLU A 548 33.13 -13.49 4.85
N GLY A 549 32.79 -13.87 6.08
CA GLY A 549 33.33 -15.04 6.76
C GLY A 549 32.28 -15.86 7.49
N ASP A 550 32.71 -17.01 8.01
CA ASP A 550 31.83 -17.97 8.70
C ASP A 550 31.12 -17.33 9.91
N ASP A 551 29.83 -17.07 9.76
CA ASP A 551 28.99 -16.38 10.73
C ASP A 551 27.96 -17.29 11.40
N ILE A 552 27.44 -16.82 12.54
CA ILE A 552 26.29 -17.43 13.21
C ILE A 552 25.25 -16.33 13.36
N LEU A 553 24.18 -16.45 12.60
CA LEU A 553 23.05 -15.53 12.58
C LEU A 553 21.89 -16.16 13.35
N GLU A 554 21.37 -15.42 14.33
CA GLU A 554 20.24 -15.81 15.17
C GLU A 554 19.18 -14.71 15.05
N GLY A 555 18.01 -15.07 14.52
CA GLY A 555 16.82 -14.23 14.56
C GLY A 555 16.08 -14.34 15.89
N GLY A 556 14.81 -13.96 15.87
CA GLY A 556 13.97 -13.70 17.02
C GLY A 556 12.73 -14.60 17.12
N GLU A 557 11.63 -13.97 17.54
CA GLU A 557 10.29 -14.59 17.59
C GLU A 557 9.33 -13.91 16.58
N ASP A 558 9.84 -12.90 15.88
CA ASP A 558 9.15 -12.11 14.85
C ASP A 558 9.72 -12.54 13.48
N SER A 559 9.14 -12.10 12.36
CA SER A 559 9.68 -12.46 11.04
C SER A 559 11.04 -11.82 10.79
N ASP A 560 12.04 -12.63 10.42
CA ASP A 560 13.39 -12.17 10.14
C ASP A 560 13.83 -12.44 8.68
N LEU A 561 14.70 -11.58 8.15
CA LEU A 561 15.46 -11.82 6.92
C LEU A 561 16.93 -12.03 7.27
N LEU A 562 17.40 -13.28 7.24
CA LEU A 562 18.79 -13.65 7.55
C LEU A 562 19.60 -13.82 6.26
N LEU A 563 20.75 -13.13 6.19
CA LEU A 563 21.64 -13.10 5.02
C LEU A 563 23.07 -13.50 5.41
N GLY A 564 23.49 -14.72 5.05
CA GLY A 564 24.85 -15.23 5.33
C GLY A 564 25.96 -14.55 4.53
N PHE A 565 25.68 -14.24 3.25
CA PHE A 565 26.62 -13.67 2.26
C PHE A 565 27.72 -14.64 1.79
N ASP A 566 28.98 -14.42 2.10
CA ASP A 566 30.10 -15.28 1.69
C ASP A 566 30.68 -15.90 2.97
N GLY A 567 30.80 -17.21 3.09
CA GLY A 567 31.21 -17.85 4.35
C GLY A 567 30.58 -19.23 4.49
N ASP A 568 31.10 -20.08 5.38
CA ASP A 568 30.36 -21.29 5.80
C ASP A 568 29.47 -20.89 7.00
N ASP A 569 28.24 -20.48 6.74
CA ASP A 569 27.40 -19.78 7.72
C ASP A 569 26.44 -20.72 8.47
N THR A 570 26.00 -20.29 9.65
CA THR A 570 24.94 -20.97 10.42
C THR A 570 23.79 -20.01 10.67
N LEU A 571 22.63 -20.30 10.07
CA LEU A 571 21.44 -19.47 10.15
C LEU A 571 20.39 -20.16 11.05
N ILE A 572 19.90 -19.42 12.04
CA ILE A 572 18.88 -19.83 13.00
C ILE A 572 17.78 -18.77 12.95
N GLY A 573 16.69 -19.02 12.21
CA GLY A 573 15.57 -18.08 12.09
C GLY A 573 14.96 -17.77 13.45
N GLY A 574 14.47 -18.81 14.13
CA GLY A 574 13.90 -18.66 15.47
C GLY A 574 12.47 -19.11 15.47
N GLY A 575 11.56 -18.29 15.97
CA GLY A 575 10.14 -18.39 15.65
C GLY A 575 9.73 -17.19 14.81
N GLY A 576 8.68 -17.29 14.03
CA GLY A 576 8.31 -16.22 13.09
C GLY A 576 7.90 -16.86 11.78
N ASP A 577 7.76 -16.07 10.73
CA ASP A 577 7.75 -16.61 9.37
C ASP A 577 9.00 -16.01 8.69
N ASP A 578 10.10 -16.76 8.66
CA ASP A 578 11.44 -16.24 8.35
C ASP A 578 11.86 -16.47 6.89
N GLN A 579 12.74 -15.60 6.37
CA GLN A 579 13.40 -15.77 5.08
C GLN A 579 14.90 -15.88 5.28
N LEU A 580 15.49 -16.97 4.78
CA LEU A 580 16.88 -17.32 5.02
C LEU A 580 17.63 -17.46 3.68
N GLU A 581 18.75 -16.77 3.56
CA GLU A 581 19.70 -16.87 2.44
C GLU A 581 21.09 -17.20 2.98
N GLY A 582 21.61 -18.38 2.65
CA GLY A 582 22.95 -18.80 3.07
C GLY A 582 24.05 -18.08 2.29
N GLY A 583 23.83 -17.87 0.99
CA GLY A 583 24.76 -17.23 0.10
C GLY A 583 25.80 -18.20 -0.46
N ARG A 584 27.09 -17.90 -0.27
CA ARG A 584 28.21 -18.70 -0.78
C ARG A 584 28.95 -19.38 0.36
N GLY A 585 28.77 -20.69 0.47
CA GLY A 585 29.67 -21.55 1.22
C GLY A 585 29.06 -22.92 1.39
N ASP A 586 29.51 -23.63 2.42
CA ASP A 586 28.79 -24.81 2.93
C ASP A 586 27.96 -24.36 4.15
N ASP A 587 26.69 -24.02 3.95
CA ASP A 587 25.85 -23.36 4.97
C ASP A 587 25.01 -24.35 5.80
N ILE A 588 24.62 -23.93 7.01
CA ILE A 588 23.81 -24.73 7.93
C ILE A 588 22.57 -23.94 8.35
N PHE A 589 21.39 -24.45 8.01
CA PHE A 589 20.10 -23.91 8.45
C PHE A 589 19.55 -24.75 9.59
N VAL A 590 19.36 -24.16 10.77
CA VAL A 590 19.01 -24.88 12.00
C VAL A 590 17.57 -24.60 12.39
N PHE A 591 16.78 -25.65 12.62
CA PHE A 591 15.38 -25.54 13.01
C PHE A 591 15.12 -26.21 14.37
N ASP A 592 14.54 -25.46 15.31
CA ASP A 592 13.97 -25.97 16.57
C ASP A 592 12.43 -25.99 16.49
N HIS A 593 11.75 -26.44 17.53
CA HIS A 593 10.30 -26.45 17.61
C HIS A 593 9.67 -25.06 17.49
N LEU A 594 8.51 -24.99 16.84
CA LEU A 594 7.68 -23.78 16.70
C LEU A 594 8.36 -22.67 15.88
N PHE A 595 9.13 -23.05 14.87
CA PHE A 595 9.83 -22.12 14.00
C PHE A 595 8.88 -21.30 13.11
N GLY A 596 7.70 -21.85 12.77
CA GLY A 596 6.68 -21.16 11.99
C GLY A 596 6.73 -21.51 10.50
N GLU A 597 6.44 -20.58 9.60
CA GLU A 597 6.45 -20.81 8.14
C GLU A 597 7.68 -20.16 7.47
N ASP A 598 8.79 -20.90 7.42
CA ASP A 598 10.07 -20.38 6.95
C ASP A 598 10.34 -20.71 5.47
N LEU A 599 11.09 -19.84 4.81
CA LEU A 599 11.55 -19.95 3.43
C LEU A 599 13.08 -19.89 3.36
N ILE A 600 13.70 -20.91 2.76
CA ILE A 600 15.09 -20.84 2.31
C ILE A 600 15.11 -20.58 0.81
N LYS A 601 15.70 -19.46 0.41
CA LYS A 601 15.66 -18.95 -0.96
C LYS A 601 16.73 -19.55 -1.88
N ASP A 602 17.87 -19.98 -1.32
CA ASP A 602 19.06 -20.31 -2.13
C ASP A 602 19.75 -21.64 -1.79
N PHE A 603 19.05 -22.56 -1.10
CA PHE A 603 19.59 -23.85 -0.67
C PHE A 603 20.31 -24.66 -1.79
N ASP A 604 21.61 -24.91 -1.64
CA ASP A 604 22.41 -25.78 -2.51
C ASP A 604 22.51 -27.20 -1.93
N ASP A 605 21.84 -28.15 -2.59
CA ASP A 605 21.76 -29.57 -2.21
C ASP A 605 23.10 -30.30 -2.04
N ARG A 606 24.21 -29.70 -2.48
CA ARG A 606 25.56 -30.28 -2.42
C ARG A 606 26.48 -29.66 -1.39
N HIS A 607 26.17 -28.48 -0.89
CA HIS A 607 27.00 -27.72 0.03
C HIS A 607 26.28 -27.51 1.36
N ASP A 608 24.96 -27.31 1.33
CA ASP A 608 24.20 -26.89 2.50
C ASP A 608 23.58 -28.04 3.27
N ILE A 609 23.29 -27.77 4.55
CA ILE A 609 22.73 -28.73 5.49
C ILE A 609 21.50 -28.15 6.18
N LEU A 610 20.40 -28.91 6.21
CA LEU A 610 19.32 -28.69 7.16
C LEU A 610 19.62 -29.44 8.45
N ASP A 611 19.88 -28.71 9.54
CA ASP A 611 19.99 -29.24 10.89
C ASP A 611 18.62 -29.31 11.57
N LEU A 612 18.06 -30.52 11.59
CA LEU A 612 16.75 -30.84 12.15
C LEU A 612 16.87 -31.66 13.45
N GLN A 613 18.05 -31.68 14.09
CA GLN A 613 18.29 -32.50 15.27
C GLN A 613 17.41 -32.12 16.46
N LEU A 614 17.00 -30.85 16.53
CA LEU A 614 16.16 -30.34 17.61
C LEU A 614 14.68 -30.74 17.46
N LEU A 615 14.21 -31.07 16.25
CA LEU A 615 12.84 -31.56 16.00
C LEU A 615 12.61 -33.02 16.46
N GLU A 616 13.65 -33.69 16.96
CA GLU A 616 13.61 -35.08 17.46
C GLU A 616 13.01 -36.11 16.47
N LEU A 617 13.22 -35.91 15.16
CA LEU A 617 12.76 -36.83 14.11
C LEU A 617 13.46 -38.19 14.22
N ALA A 618 12.78 -39.28 13.86
CA ALA A 618 13.35 -40.62 14.04
C ALA A 618 14.26 -41.06 12.89
N SER A 619 14.05 -40.52 11.68
CA SER A 619 14.81 -40.87 10.48
C SER A 619 14.56 -39.89 9.32
N LEU A 620 15.44 -39.93 8.32
CA LEU A 620 15.26 -39.22 7.03
C LEU A 620 13.93 -39.57 6.34
N GLU A 621 13.39 -40.77 6.54
CA GLU A 621 12.10 -41.17 5.97
C GLU A 621 10.94 -40.33 6.51
N ASP A 622 11.07 -39.79 7.73
CA ASP A 622 10.06 -38.91 8.33
C ASP A 622 10.04 -37.54 7.60
N VAL A 623 11.21 -36.96 7.34
CA VAL A 623 11.36 -35.71 6.54
C VAL A 623 10.82 -35.91 5.13
N GLN A 624 11.26 -36.95 4.43
CA GLN A 624 10.84 -37.22 3.05
C GLN A 624 9.34 -37.54 2.93
N SER A 625 8.71 -38.05 4.00
CA SER A 625 7.27 -38.29 4.02
C SER A 625 6.44 -37.04 4.31
N ALA A 626 7.03 -36.05 4.98
CA ALA A 626 6.46 -34.72 5.21
C ALA A 626 6.64 -33.78 4.00
N ALA A 627 7.67 -34.03 3.19
CA ALA A 627 7.99 -33.23 2.02
C ALA A 627 7.04 -33.48 0.82
N ARG A 628 6.69 -32.41 0.12
CA ARG A 628 5.94 -32.43 -1.15
C ARG A 628 6.53 -31.43 -2.14
N GLN A 629 6.46 -31.73 -3.43
CA GLN A 629 6.79 -30.77 -4.47
C GLN A 629 5.59 -29.82 -4.64
N ASP A 630 5.86 -28.52 -4.66
CA ASP A 630 4.89 -27.48 -5.01
C ASP A 630 5.48 -26.57 -6.08
N GLY A 631 4.92 -26.58 -7.29
CA GLY A 631 5.52 -25.83 -8.39
C GLY A 631 6.98 -26.22 -8.63
N LYS A 632 7.90 -25.26 -8.41
CA LYS A 632 9.35 -25.45 -8.50
C LYS A 632 10.01 -25.71 -7.15
N ASP A 633 9.25 -25.61 -6.06
CA ASP A 633 9.74 -25.55 -4.69
C ASP A 633 9.43 -26.87 -3.96
N VAL A 634 10.11 -27.10 -2.84
CA VAL A 634 9.78 -28.18 -1.92
C VAL A 634 9.21 -27.61 -0.63
N VAL A 635 8.05 -28.13 -0.22
CA VAL A 635 7.42 -27.78 1.07
C VAL A 635 7.48 -28.98 2.00
N ILE A 636 7.98 -28.80 3.21
CA ILE A 636 8.08 -29.82 4.27
C ILE A 636 7.21 -29.40 5.46
N ASP A 637 6.14 -30.16 5.70
CA ASP A 637 5.17 -29.86 6.77
C ASP A 637 5.50 -30.68 8.03
N PHE A 638 6.09 -30.04 9.04
CA PHE A 638 6.41 -30.64 10.34
C PHE A 638 5.23 -30.55 11.34
N GLY A 639 4.05 -30.12 10.87
CA GLY A 639 2.80 -30.12 11.62
C GLY A 639 2.72 -28.98 12.63
N ALA A 640 2.92 -29.29 13.92
CA ALA A 640 2.79 -28.28 14.96
C ALA A 640 4.05 -27.42 15.13
N ASP A 641 5.18 -27.91 14.62
CA ASP A 641 6.48 -27.26 14.76
C ASP A 641 6.73 -26.20 13.69
N GLY A 642 6.17 -26.37 12.48
CA GLY A 642 6.33 -25.39 11.40
C GLY A 642 6.21 -26.01 10.00
N ILE A 643 6.31 -25.16 8.98
CA ILE A 643 6.37 -25.50 7.57
C ILE A 643 7.66 -24.88 7.02
N LEU A 644 8.50 -25.68 6.36
CA LEU A 644 9.69 -25.20 5.68
C LEU A 644 9.49 -25.25 4.17
N THR A 645 9.73 -24.16 3.48
CA THR A 645 9.78 -24.09 2.02
C THR A 645 11.22 -23.92 1.55
N LEU A 646 11.65 -24.73 0.59
CA LEU A 646 12.92 -24.61 -0.12
C LEU A 646 12.62 -24.15 -1.55
N GLU A 647 13.00 -22.92 -1.88
CA GLU A 647 12.74 -22.34 -3.19
C GLU A 647 13.55 -23.04 -4.28
N ASP A 648 12.95 -23.19 -5.47
CA ASP A 648 13.57 -23.73 -6.68
C ASP A 648 14.25 -25.12 -6.52
N MET A 649 13.86 -25.86 -5.48
CA MET A 649 14.39 -27.18 -5.12
C MET A 649 13.53 -28.35 -5.63
N HIS A 650 14.13 -29.52 -5.86
CA HIS A 650 13.39 -30.73 -6.24
C HIS A 650 13.39 -31.77 -5.12
N LEU A 651 12.25 -32.41 -4.87
CA LEU A 651 12.08 -33.43 -3.82
C LEU A 651 13.13 -34.55 -3.78
N ARG A 652 13.77 -34.84 -4.91
CA ARG A 652 14.72 -35.95 -5.04
C ARG A 652 16.11 -35.56 -4.50
N ASP A 653 16.33 -34.26 -4.32
CA ASP A 653 17.59 -33.65 -3.93
C ASP A 653 17.66 -33.56 -2.38
N ILE A 654 16.56 -33.88 -1.66
CA ILE A 654 16.56 -34.09 -0.19
C ILE A 654 17.04 -35.50 0.15
N ASP A 655 18.25 -35.63 0.70
CA ASP A 655 18.82 -36.92 1.08
C ASP A 655 19.72 -36.88 2.34
N SER A 656 20.52 -37.92 2.56
CA SER A 656 21.33 -38.04 3.78
C SER A 656 22.61 -37.18 3.78
N ASP A 657 22.96 -36.59 2.65
CA ASP A 657 24.15 -35.76 2.51
C ASP A 657 23.86 -34.31 2.95
N ASN A 658 22.60 -33.87 2.88
CA ASN A 658 22.15 -32.50 3.21
C ASN A 658 21.12 -32.42 4.36
N ILE A 659 20.79 -33.54 5.01
CA ILE A 659 19.90 -33.57 6.17
C ILE A 659 20.63 -34.13 7.39
N LEU A 660 20.65 -33.36 8.48
CA LEU A 660 21.17 -33.75 9.78
C LEU A 660 20.01 -34.01 10.78
N ILE A 661 19.91 -35.24 11.29
CA ILE A 661 18.87 -35.72 12.24
C ILE A 661 19.53 -36.43 13.42
#